data_AF-A0A1E7EU93-F1
#
_entry.id   AF-A0A1E7EU93-F1
#
_cell.length_a   1.000
_cell.length_b   1.000
_cell.length_c   1.000
_cell.angle_alpha   90.00
_cell.angle_beta   90.00
_cell.angle_gamma   90.00
#
_symmetry.space_group_name_H-M   'P 1'
#
loop_
_entity.id
_entity.type
_entity.pdbx_description
1 polymer ?
#
loop_
_entity_poly.entity_id
_entity_poly.type
_entity_poly.pdbx_seq_one_letter_code
_entity_poly.pdbx_strand_id
1 'polypeptide(L)'
;EIPIEELAIFVDPLDGTREFVEGRLQNVACLIGIVRNNRPIAGVIGLPFPSGNPSSDPIIHYAVADQIGIAGVWPKIEFNLEPESDTGMDKDAAGVTILTGDSDNPVLKNATFCANSIAKNANHLIIGGTAAKLRFVAASPTPTIAILHFETELWDTAAAEALLNCKGGKITDLFGSPLVHSPNRKFGNIFGVVASSGSDEARKIHNELCRRMRADTESVHIIFQKWMGEITAPDVPQAIDLARDLDGIPYELSDLQKLLKNENPNGSKLVGYSVPEADAWRGLMSNGVRFQLHWEDGNTLSTSDMFYKRIVMADLTHARDKLKTAPHKLIRDVRSYSVETSFLTSEACRCLVNDTGIRINKVLGSDLRPVEGLDPKELLESRFSIFLQYFQKSDGWEQRWLLDKEETKAALGDLAKMHAYFWQGSQFWDKDGCKVGKELESIVWENGGYMQPKLQGIEQLTKVRSGWEARYPTFEVDLQKISELEGTDIQSLGQRLEDVAPTVGRKAHPFSESGTENSEFSKYRTLIHGDPKHANFFFRQKQDSKIEEREIEVGVIDFQWSGFGLAATDVAHHITSAVSSSAVSLDGKEESELLDHYYSCLSKALVKFGVGINEKEIEESIFPREILQKQYETAFLDVCRIVFAYAWRRWKAEPEPTQESFNRNAYNKSLESVLWLITRCHVLLE
;
A
#
# COMPACT_ATOMS: atom_id res chain seq x y z
N GLU A 1 -1.53 -1.35 29.91
CA GLU A 1 -1.38 0.02 30.45
C GLU A 1 -0.81 0.88 29.33
N ILE A 2 -1.25 2.13 29.18
CA ILE A 2 -0.75 3.07 28.16
C ILE A 2 0.12 4.10 28.88
N PRO A 3 1.38 4.33 28.46
CA PRO A 3 2.22 5.38 29.03
C PRO A 3 1.57 6.76 28.88
N ILE A 4 1.63 7.58 29.94
CA ILE A 4 0.92 8.87 29.97
C ILE A 4 1.50 9.87 28.95
N GLU A 5 2.79 9.74 28.65
CA GLU A 5 3.53 10.52 27.68
C GLU A 5 3.09 10.32 26.22
N GLU A 6 2.40 9.20 25.92
CA GLU A 6 1.83 8.93 24.59
C GLU A 6 0.44 9.56 24.40
N LEU A 7 -0.13 10.14 25.47
CA LEU A 7 -1.47 10.68 25.47
C LEU A 7 -1.46 12.20 25.36
N ALA A 8 -2.35 12.71 24.51
CA ALA A 8 -2.73 14.11 24.45
C ALA A 8 -4.21 14.26 24.80
N ILE A 9 -4.55 15.34 25.51
CA ILE A 9 -5.94 15.66 25.87
C ILE A 9 -6.31 16.96 25.16
N PHE A 10 -7.38 16.91 24.38
CA PHE A 10 -7.96 18.08 23.73
C PHE A 10 -9.24 18.45 24.47
N VAL A 11 -9.34 19.70 24.92
CA VAL A 11 -10.47 20.17 25.73
C VAL A 11 -11.09 21.39 25.09
N ASP A 12 -12.39 21.30 24.79
CA ASP A 12 -13.23 22.47 24.59
C ASP A 12 -14.13 22.66 25.81
N PRO A 13 -13.89 23.69 26.64
CA PRO A 13 -14.72 23.93 27.80
C PRO A 13 -16.15 24.38 27.45
N LEU A 14 -16.38 24.94 26.25
CA LEU A 14 -17.67 25.46 25.82
C LEU A 14 -17.77 25.56 24.28
N ASP A 15 -18.08 24.42 23.63
CA ASP A 15 -18.47 24.40 22.22
C ASP A 15 -19.86 25.04 22.06
N GLY A 16 -20.05 25.79 20.98
CA GLY A 16 -21.28 26.55 20.74
C GLY A 16 -21.36 27.84 21.56
N THR A 17 -20.26 28.57 21.72
CA THR A 17 -20.23 29.85 22.44
C THR A 17 -21.24 30.85 21.89
N ARG A 18 -21.43 30.93 20.56
CA ARG A 18 -22.44 31.80 19.93
C ARG A 18 -23.86 31.37 20.34
N GLU A 19 -24.11 30.07 20.35
CA GLU A 19 -25.37 29.43 20.70
C GLU A 19 -25.70 29.66 22.18
N PHE A 20 -24.70 29.60 23.06
CA PHE A 20 -24.84 29.97 24.47
C PHE A 20 -25.27 31.43 24.64
N VAL A 21 -24.58 32.36 23.97
CA VAL A 21 -24.89 33.80 24.03
C VAL A 21 -26.27 34.11 23.44
N GLU A 22 -26.65 33.42 22.36
CA GLU A 22 -27.94 33.60 21.69
C GLU A 22 -29.08 32.77 22.32
N GLY A 23 -28.85 32.10 23.46
CA GLY A 23 -29.86 31.38 24.22
C GLY A 23 -30.32 30.04 23.62
N ARG A 24 -29.62 29.52 22.61
CA ARG A 24 -29.84 28.18 22.02
C ARG A 24 -29.07 27.11 22.80
N LEU A 25 -29.38 27.01 24.08
CA LEU A 25 -28.61 26.24 25.06
C LEU A 25 -28.49 24.73 24.73
N GLN A 26 -29.46 24.18 23.99
CA GLN A 26 -29.44 22.76 23.56
C GLN A 26 -28.29 22.41 22.61
N ASN A 27 -27.64 23.39 22.00
CA ASN A 27 -26.52 23.19 21.07
C ASN A 27 -25.15 23.38 21.75
N VAL A 28 -25.11 23.59 23.06
CA VAL A 28 -23.88 23.85 23.83
C VAL A 28 -23.33 22.54 24.39
N ALA A 29 -22.00 22.35 24.32
CA ALA A 29 -21.34 21.17 24.84
C ALA A 29 -19.98 21.46 25.50
N CYS A 30 -19.52 20.53 26.33
CA CYS A 30 -18.15 20.44 26.81
C CYS A 30 -17.50 19.20 26.20
N LEU A 31 -16.30 19.33 25.65
CA LEU A 31 -15.61 18.28 24.92
C LEU A 31 -14.29 17.92 25.59
N ILE A 32 -14.06 16.63 25.79
CA ILE A 32 -12.77 16.09 26.24
C ILE A 32 -12.41 14.91 25.33
N GLY A 33 -11.46 15.11 24.43
CA GLY A 33 -10.89 14.06 23.59
C GLY A 33 -9.58 13.56 24.17
N ILE A 34 -9.41 12.23 24.25
CA ILE A 34 -8.16 11.57 24.62
C ILE A 34 -7.57 10.93 23.37
N VAL A 35 -6.36 11.34 23.05
CA VAL A 35 -5.68 11.04 21.79
C VAL A 35 -4.40 10.28 22.10
N ARG A 36 -4.14 9.19 21.37
CA ARG A 36 -2.86 8.49 21.34
C ARG A 36 -2.33 8.55 19.91
N ASN A 37 -1.07 8.93 19.72
CA ASN A 37 -0.43 8.96 18.40
C ASN A 37 -1.23 9.75 17.33
N ASN A 38 -1.79 10.89 17.73
CA ASN A 38 -2.62 11.77 16.90
C ASN A 38 -3.99 11.19 16.47
N ARG A 39 -4.41 10.06 17.06
CA ARG A 39 -5.73 9.43 16.84
C ARG A 39 -6.58 9.45 18.12
N PRO A 40 -7.84 9.89 18.07
CA PRO A 40 -8.74 9.81 19.22
C PRO A 40 -9.03 8.35 19.63
N ILE A 41 -8.66 8.00 20.86
CA ILE A 41 -8.91 6.67 21.46
C ILE A 41 -10.06 6.69 22.46
N ALA A 42 -10.41 7.85 23.00
CA ALA A 42 -11.56 8.04 23.86
C ALA A 42 -12.08 9.48 23.76
N GLY A 43 -13.34 9.69 24.13
CA GLY A 43 -13.99 10.99 24.04
C GLY A 43 -15.15 11.12 25.01
N VAL A 44 -15.36 12.31 25.52
CA VAL A 44 -16.49 12.69 26.38
C VAL A 44 -17.13 13.96 25.83
N ILE A 45 -18.45 13.93 25.64
CA ILE A 45 -19.28 15.06 25.23
C ILE A 45 -20.31 15.30 26.33
N GLY A 46 -20.10 16.34 27.13
CA GLY A 46 -21.03 16.79 28.15
C GLY A 46 -22.02 17.80 27.58
N LEU A 47 -23.31 17.61 27.85
CA LEU A 47 -24.39 18.50 27.44
C LEU A 47 -25.01 19.09 28.69
N PRO A 48 -24.68 20.34 29.04
CA PRO A 48 -25.19 20.97 30.25
C PRO A 48 -26.70 21.20 30.20
N PHE A 49 -27.25 21.47 29.00
CA PHE A 49 -28.63 21.91 28.80
C PHE A 49 -29.35 21.11 27.71
N PRO A 50 -29.49 19.79 27.84
CA PRO A 50 -29.94 18.92 26.73
C PRO A 50 -31.34 19.27 26.21
N SER A 51 -32.22 19.85 27.04
CA SER A 51 -33.56 20.31 26.62
C SER A 51 -33.61 21.81 26.24
N GLY A 52 -32.47 22.50 26.28
CA GLY A 52 -32.40 23.96 26.17
C GLY A 52 -32.77 24.71 27.46
N ASN A 53 -33.10 24.00 28.53
CA ASN A 53 -33.42 24.59 29.84
C ASN A 53 -32.24 24.47 30.81
N PRO A 54 -31.79 25.58 31.46
CA PRO A 54 -30.75 25.57 32.49
C PRO A 54 -30.99 24.62 33.67
N SER A 55 -32.25 24.28 33.94
CA SER A 55 -32.65 23.40 35.04
C SER A 55 -32.67 21.92 34.66
N SER A 56 -32.29 21.56 33.43
CA SER A 56 -32.23 20.15 33.00
C SER A 56 -31.03 19.42 33.59
N ASP A 57 -31.23 18.14 33.89
CA ASP A 57 -30.12 17.28 34.25
C ASP A 57 -29.17 17.15 33.04
N PRO A 58 -27.85 17.28 33.26
CA PRO A 58 -26.88 17.18 32.19
C PRO A 58 -26.81 15.75 31.65
N ILE A 59 -26.52 15.62 30.35
CA ILE A 59 -26.28 14.33 29.69
C ILE A 59 -24.81 14.24 29.29
N ILE A 60 -24.17 13.10 29.52
CA ILE A 60 -22.79 12.86 29.11
C ILE A 60 -22.77 11.69 28.13
N HIS A 61 -22.26 11.91 26.92
CA HIS A 61 -21.89 10.83 26.00
C HIS A 61 -20.41 10.54 26.17
N TYR A 62 -20.04 9.27 26.21
CA TYR A 62 -18.63 8.87 26.30
C TYR A 62 -18.33 7.70 25.40
N ALA A 63 -17.09 7.61 24.94
CA ALA A 63 -16.59 6.53 24.14
C ALA A 63 -15.16 6.18 24.48
N VAL A 64 -14.83 4.89 24.44
CA VAL A 64 -13.48 4.33 24.41
C VAL A 64 -13.41 3.45 23.16
N ALA A 65 -12.77 3.96 22.13
CA ALA A 65 -12.65 3.34 20.82
C ALA A 65 -11.59 2.22 20.76
N ASP A 66 -10.93 1.93 21.89
CA ASP A 66 -9.93 0.86 21.98
C ASP A 66 -10.58 -0.54 22.14
N GLN A 67 -9.96 -1.54 21.49
CA GLN A 67 -10.19 -3.02 21.46
C GLN A 67 -11.61 -3.59 21.35
N ILE A 68 -12.58 -3.06 22.09
CA ILE A 68 -13.97 -3.53 22.18
C ILE A 68 -14.94 -2.47 21.63
N GLY A 69 -14.52 -1.19 21.58
CA GLY A 69 -15.36 -0.08 21.14
C GLY A 69 -16.54 0.12 22.09
N ILE A 70 -16.29 0.73 23.24
CA ILE A 70 -17.34 1.02 24.22
C ILE A 70 -17.85 2.43 23.95
N ALA A 71 -19.16 2.59 23.78
CA ALA A 71 -19.80 3.90 23.74
C ALA A 71 -21.08 3.86 24.58
N GLY A 72 -21.27 4.88 25.42
CA GLY A 72 -22.39 4.93 26.37
C GLY A 72 -22.83 6.37 26.66
N VAL A 73 -23.92 6.47 27.42
CA VAL A 73 -24.51 7.73 27.88
C VAL A 73 -24.72 7.68 29.40
N TRP A 74 -24.78 8.83 30.07
CA TRP A 74 -25.10 8.97 31.50
C TRP A 74 -26.05 10.17 31.70
N PRO A 75 -27.08 10.12 32.61
CA PRO A 75 -27.33 9.12 33.67
C PRO A 75 -28.16 7.88 33.28
N LYS A 76 -28.55 7.70 32.01
CA LYS A 76 -29.13 6.40 31.55
C LYS A 76 -28.02 5.37 31.32
N ILE A 77 -27.94 4.35 32.18
CA ILE A 77 -27.07 3.17 31.96
C ILE A 77 -27.72 2.29 30.87
N GLU A 78 -27.52 2.63 29.61
CA GLU A 78 -27.74 1.71 28.51
C GLU A 78 -26.43 1.57 27.72
N PHE A 79 -25.88 0.35 27.74
CA PHE A 79 -24.70 -0.07 26.96
C PHE A 79 -24.97 -0.15 25.45
N ASN A 80 -26.19 0.21 25.03
CA ASN A 80 -26.57 0.45 23.65
C ASN A 80 -27.40 1.73 23.64
N LEU A 81 -26.98 2.73 22.87
CA LEU A 81 -27.86 3.83 22.49
C LEU A 81 -28.96 3.24 21.60
N GLU A 82 -30.11 2.89 22.16
CA GLU A 82 -31.32 2.93 21.35
C GLU A 82 -31.58 4.39 20.95
N PRO A 83 -31.99 4.66 19.71
CA PRO A 83 -32.22 6.03 19.24
C PRO A 83 -33.25 6.72 20.14
N GLU A 84 -32.89 7.90 20.69
CA GLU A 84 -33.80 8.77 21.44
C GLU A 84 -35.10 8.93 20.63
N SER A 85 -36.19 8.42 21.17
CA SER A 85 -37.52 8.38 20.54
C SER A 85 -38.21 9.74 20.46
N ASP A 86 -37.50 10.85 20.63
CA ASP A 86 -38.13 12.16 20.86
C ASP A 86 -37.36 13.35 20.25
N THR A 87 -36.73 13.14 19.08
CA THR A 87 -36.19 14.24 18.26
C THR A 87 -37.22 14.83 17.29
N GLY A 88 -38.49 14.41 17.37
CA GLY A 88 -39.53 14.80 16.42
C GLY A 88 -39.29 14.29 14.99
N MET A 89 -38.31 13.39 14.79
CA MET A 89 -38.06 12.76 13.50
C MET A 89 -38.94 11.53 13.30
N ASP A 90 -39.63 11.54 12.16
CA ASP A 90 -40.35 10.38 11.66
C ASP A 90 -39.35 9.26 11.34
N LYS A 91 -39.43 8.15 12.08
CA LYS A 91 -38.60 6.96 11.86
C LYS A 91 -38.89 6.30 10.50
N ASP A 92 -40.00 6.68 9.87
CA ASP A 92 -40.41 6.27 8.54
C ASP A 92 -40.06 7.30 7.45
N ALA A 93 -39.37 8.41 7.79
CA ALA A 93 -38.90 9.40 6.83
C ALA A 93 -37.87 8.77 5.89
N ALA A 94 -38.29 8.48 4.66
CA ALA A 94 -37.42 8.02 3.59
C ALA A 94 -36.46 9.14 3.17
N GLY A 95 -35.21 9.12 3.60
CA GLY A 95 -34.18 10.05 3.13
C GLY A 95 -32.92 10.14 3.99
N VAL A 96 -31.92 10.84 3.46
CA VAL A 96 -30.65 11.12 4.14
C VAL A 96 -30.73 12.49 4.80
N THR A 97 -30.29 12.61 6.05
CA THR A 97 -30.18 13.92 6.71
C THR A 97 -28.81 14.54 6.44
N ILE A 98 -28.79 15.80 6.00
CA ILE A 98 -27.56 16.59 5.80
C ILE A 98 -27.57 17.76 6.78
N LEU A 99 -26.54 17.86 7.61
CA LEU A 99 -26.38 18.91 8.61
C LEU A 99 -25.24 19.85 8.21
N THR A 100 -25.50 21.16 8.20
CA THR A 100 -24.47 22.18 7.93
C THR A 100 -24.56 23.33 8.93
N GLY A 101 -23.54 24.17 8.99
CA GLY A 101 -23.65 25.50 9.59
C GLY A 101 -24.13 26.56 8.58
N ASP A 102 -24.33 27.78 9.05
CA ASP A 102 -24.52 28.97 8.21
C ASP A 102 -23.16 29.44 7.67
N SER A 103 -22.88 29.20 6.39
CA SER A 103 -21.63 29.62 5.76
C SER A 103 -21.81 30.29 4.41
N ASP A 104 -21.14 31.42 4.23
CA ASP A 104 -20.97 32.05 2.92
C ASP A 104 -19.72 31.58 2.17
N ASN A 105 -18.89 30.74 2.79
CA ASN A 105 -17.69 30.22 2.16
C ASN A 105 -18.05 29.40 0.90
N PRO A 106 -17.48 29.73 -0.28
CA PRO A 106 -17.83 29.09 -1.55
C PRO A 106 -17.55 27.59 -1.54
N VAL A 107 -16.49 27.14 -0.87
CA VAL A 107 -16.13 25.71 -0.78
C VAL A 107 -17.14 24.94 0.08
N LEU A 108 -17.61 25.52 1.20
CA LEU A 108 -18.65 24.90 2.03
C LEU A 108 -20.01 24.89 1.33
N LYS A 109 -20.35 25.94 0.57
CA LYS A 109 -21.54 25.96 -0.30
C LYS A 109 -21.46 24.86 -1.35
N ASN A 110 -20.31 24.68 -2.00
CA ASN A 110 -20.12 23.61 -2.98
C ASN A 110 -20.19 22.22 -2.33
N ALA A 111 -19.54 21.99 -1.19
CA ALA A 111 -19.61 20.73 -0.47
C ALA A 111 -21.06 20.38 -0.08
N THR A 112 -21.82 21.39 0.38
CA THR A 112 -23.24 21.24 0.72
C THR A 112 -24.08 20.92 -0.51
N PHE A 113 -23.86 21.62 -1.63
CA PHE A 113 -24.52 21.34 -2.90
C PHE A 113 -24.22 19.91 -3.39
N CYS A 114 -22.95 19.51 -3.35
CA CYS A 114 -22.51 18.17 -3.71
C CYS A 114 -23.22 17.11 -2.86
N ALA A 115 -23.23 17.26 -1.52
CA ALA A 115 -23.90 16.32 -0.63
C ALA A 115 -25.39 16.19 -0.96
N ASN A 116 -26.10 17.31 -1.13
CA ASN A 116 -27.51 17.32 -1.51
C ASN A 116 -27.77 16.69 -2.88
N SER A 117 -26.85 16.86 -3.84
CA SER A 117 -26.98 16.27 -5.19
C SER A 117 -26.77 14.75 -5.20
N ILE A 118 -25.98 14.22 -4.26
CA ILE A 118 -25.71 12.77 -4.14
C ILE A 118 -26.88 12.10 -3.41
N ALA A 119 -27.35 12.71 -2.34
CA ALA A 119 -28.42 12.21 -1.50
C ALA A 119 -29.81 12.48 -2.12
N LYS A 120 -30.38 11.48 -2.80
CA LYS A 120 -31.74 11.57 -3.35
C LYS A 120 -32.74 11.80 -2.20
N ASN A 121 -33.51 12.89 -2.26
CA ASN A 121 -34.46 13.31 -1.21
C ASN A 121 -33.82 13.61 0.16
N ALA A 122 -32.73 14.37 0.16
CA ALA A 122 -32.10 14.78 1.41
C ALA A 122 -32.97 15.75 2.24
N ASN A 123 -32.98 15.56 3.55
CA ASN A 123 -33.44 16.57 4.50
C ASN A 123 -32.24 17.42 4.95
N HIS A 124 -32.10 18.63 4.39
CA HIS A 124 -31.00 19.53 4.73
C HIS A 124 -31.39 20.47 5.86
N LEU A 125 -30.68 20.35 6.98
CA LEU A 125 -30.87 21.16 8.19
C LEU A 125 -29.63 22.01 8.47
N ILE A 126 -29.86 23.26 8.85
CA ILE A 126 -28.82 24.18 9.32
C ILE A 126 -28.83 24.16 10.85
N ILE A 127 -27.75 23.68 11.46
CA ILE A 127 -27.62 23.53 12.92
C ILE A 127 -26.30 24.18 13.38
N GLY A 128 -26.40 25.04 14.39
CA GLY A 128 -25.27 25.66 15.09
C GLY A 128 -24.57 24.71 16.07
N GLY A 129 -23.32 24.98 16.41
CA GLY A 129 -22.48 24.14 17.28
C GLY A 129 -21.89 22.91 16.58
N THR A 130 -20.60 22.64 16.80
CA THR A 130 -19.90 21.53 16.13
C THR A 130 -20.23 20.20 16.81
N ALA A 131 -20.21 20.17 18.13
CA ALA A 131 -20.55 19.01 18.94
C ALA A 131 -22.00 18.58 18.73
N ALA A 132 -22.92 19.53 18.60
CA ALA A 132 -24.33 19.23 18.34
C ALA A 132 -24.51 18.45 17.02
N LYS A 133 -23.87 18.91 15.94
CA LYS A 133 -23.88 18.21 14.64
C LYS A 133 -23.23 16.83 14.74
N LEU A 134 -22.03 16.71 15.31
CA LEU A 134 -21.33 15.43 15.38
C LEU A 134 -22.00 14.42 16.31
N ARG A 135 -22.59 14.86 17.44
CA ARG A 135 -23.43 14.02 18.30
C ARG A 135 -24.62 13.49 17.51
N PHE A 136 -25.30 14.35 16.76
CA PHE A 136 -26.45 13.94 15.96
C PHE A 136 -26.05 12.85 14.96
N VAL A 137 -24.93 13.03 14.24
CA VAL A 137 -24.41 12.01 13.32
C VAL A 137 -24.12 10.70 14.04
N ALA A 138 -23.51 10.73 15.24
CA ALA A 138 -23.15 9.53 16.00
C ALA A 138 -24.36 8.80 16.61
N ALA A 139 -25.42 9.52 16.97
CA ALA A 139 -26.61 8.98 17.62
C ALA A 139 -27.75 8.67 16.64
N SER A 140 -27.65 9.11 15.38
CA SER A 140 -28.76 9.00 14.42
C SER A 140 -28.97 7.54 13.97
N PRO A 141 -30.22 7.04 14.02
CA PRO A 141 -30.58 5.74 13.44
C PRO A 141 -30.72 5.79 11.91
N THR A 142 -30.75 6.99 11.31
CA THR A 142 -30.91 7.18 9.87
C THR A 142 -29.58 7.62 9.21
N PRO A 143 -29.41 7.41 7.90
CA PRO A 143 -28.25 7.93 7.18
C PRO A 143 -28.11 9.45 7.37
N THR A 144 -27.02 9.87 7.99
CA THR A 144 -26.79 11.29 8.34
C THR A 144 -25.38 11.70 7.96
N ILE A 145 -25.24 12.88 7.36
CA ILE A 145 -23.99 13.54 7.03
C ILE A 145 -23.93 14.90 7.73
N ALA A 146 -22.79 15.27 8.29
CA ALA A 146 -22.51 16.64 8.71
C ALA A 146 -21.32 17.21 7.94
N ILE A 147 -21.45 18.47 7.50
CA ILE A 147 -20.37 19.27 6.92
C ILE A 147 -20.10 20.43 7.88
N LEU A 148 -18.86 20.52 8.35
CA LEU A 148 -18.45 21.50 9.34
C LEU A 148 -17.59 22.60 8.73
N HIS A 149 -17.50 23.68 9.49
CA HIS A 149 -16.79 24.90 9.16
C HIS A 149 -15.26 24.73 9.16
N PHE A 150 -14.56 25.58 8.39
CA PHE A 150 -13.10 25.62 8.35
C PHE A 150 -12.49 26.19 9.64
N GLU A 151 -13.30 26.93 10.40
CA GLU A 151 -12.97 27.49 11.71
C GLU A 151 -12.98 26.46 12.84
N THR A 152 -13.31 25.19 12.54
CA THR A 152 -13.28 24.13 13.56
C THR A 152 -11.84 23.79 13.95
N GLU A 153 -11.63 23.58 15.23
CA GLU A 153 -10.34 23.26 15.82
C GLU A 153 -10.22 21.76 16.16
N LEU A 154 -9.04 21.34 16.59
CA LEU A 154 -8.79 19.93 16.90
C LEU A 154 -9.62 19.45 18.10
N TRP A 155 -9.85 20.32 19.08
CA TRP A 155 -10.67 20.01 20.24
C TRP A 155 -12.16 19.83 19.91
N ASP A 156 -12.67 20.50 18.87
CA ASP A 156 -14.07 20.39 18.43
C ASP A 156 -14.41 18.98 17.93
N THR A 157 -13.41 18.27 17.38
CA THR A 157 -13.62 16.99 16.70
C THR A 157 -13.09 15.80 17.48
N ALA A 158 -12.08 15.96 18.34
CA ALA A 158 -11.40 14.85 19.01
C ALA A 158 -12.36 13.93 19.78
N ALA A 159 -13.20 14.50 20.65
CA ALA A 159 -14.13 13.73 21.48
C ALA A 159 -15.19 13.01 20.62
N ALA A 160 -15.73 13.70 19.63
CA ALA A 160 -16.79 13.19 18.79
C ALA A 160 -16.30 12.17 17.75
N GLU A 161 -15.06 12.27 17.28
CA GLU A 161 -14.42 11.26 16.43
C GLU A 161 -14.32 9.91 17.16
N ALA A 162 -13.89 9.90 18.43
CA ALA A 162 -13.87 8.68 19.22
C ALA A 162 -15.27 8.03 19.34
N LEU A 163 -16.30 8.84 19.55
CA LEU A 163 -17.69 8.37 19.62
C LEU A 163 -18.19 7.83 18.27
N LEU A 164 -17.93 8.55 17.17
CA LEU A 164 -18.29 8.13 15.81
C LEU A 164 -17.61 6.81 15.45
N ASN A 165 -16.31 6.66 15.76
CA ASN A 165 -15.55 5.45 15.49
C ASN A 165 -16.15 4.23 16.22
N CYS A 166 -16.56 4.37 17.49
CA CYS A 166 -17.29 3.30 18.20
C CYS A 166 -18.63 2.93 17.55
N LYS A 167 -19.31 3.90 16.91
CA LYS A 167 -20.61 3.70 16.26
C LYS A 167 -20.49 3.30 14.79
N GLY A 168 -19.29 3.01 14.31
CA GLY A 168 -19.03 2.64 12.91
C GLY A 168 -19.19 3.80 11.93
N GLY A 169 -19.33 5.03 12.43
CA GLY A 169 -19.33 6.26 11.64
C GLY A 169 -17.97 6.55 11.02
N LYS A 170 -17.92 7.60 10.22
CA LYS A 170 -16.69 8.05 9.55
C LYS A 170 -16.54 9.56 9.72
N ILE A 171 -15.32 10.02 9.92
CA ILE A 171 -14.98 11.44 9.93
C ILE A 171 -13.67 11.66 9.18
N THR A 172 -13.63 12.66 8.30
CA THR A 172 -12.46 13.05 7.50
C THR A 172 -12.50 14.56 7.27
N ASP A 173 -11.47 15.10 6.62
CA ASP A 173 -11.62 16.39 5.95
C ASP A 173 -12.52 16.29 4.71
N LEU A 174 -12.83 17.44 4.07
CA LEU A 174 -13.70 17.51 2.90
C LEU A 174 -13.17 16.73 1.68
N PHE A 175 -11.91 16.30 1.70
CA PHE A 175 -11.24 15.66 0.58
C PHE A 175 -10.92 14.18 0.85
N GLY A 176 -11.32 13.68 2.02
CA GLY A 176 -11.26 12.28 2.39
C GLY A 176 -10.04 11.86 3.19
N SER A 177 -9.14 12.79 3.55
CA SER A 177 -8.01 12.48 4.44
C SER A 177 -8.50 12.40 5.89
N PRO A 178 -8.07 11.39 6.67
CA PRO A 178 -8.39 11.33 8.09
C PRO A 178 -7.90 12.59 8.84
N LEU A 179 -8.62 12.99 9.88
CA LEU A 179 -8.17 14.08 10.76
C LEU A 179 -6.91 13.66 11.54
N VAL A 180 -6.11 14.65 11.95
CA VAL A 180 -4.88 14.43 12.71
C VAL A 180 -4.90 15.34 13.94
N HIS A 181 -4.99 14.72 15.11
CA HIS A 181 -5.05 15.40 16.42
C HIS A 181 -3.68 15.46 17.08
N SER A 182 -2.71 16.12 16.44
CA SER A 182 -1.37 16.27 17.02
C SER A 182 -1.29 17.51 17.90
N PRO A 183 -0.75 17.42 19.14
CA PRO A 183 -0.50 18.61 19.97
C PRO A 183 0.53 19.56 19.35
N ASN A 184 1.35 19.08 18.41
CA ASN A 184 2.35 19.87 17.68
C ASN A 184 1.78 20.52 16.41
N ARG A 185 0.51 20.26 16.07
CA ARG A 185 -0.12 20.81 14.87
C ARG A 185 -0.38 22.31 15.06
N LYS A 186 0.01 23.11 14.07
CA LYS A 186 -0.13 24.57 14.10
C LYS A 186 -1.50 25.09 13.62
N PHE A 187 -2.27 24.22 12.98
CA PHE A 187 -3.53 24.57 12.34
C PHE A 187 -4.65 23.67 12.85
N GLY A 188 -5.86 24.22 12.98
CA GLY A 188 -7.10 23.47 13.16
C GLY A 188 -7.50 22.65 11.94
N ASN A 189 -8.79 22.41 11.76
CA ASN A 189 -9.33 21.65 10.63
C ASN A 189 -9.48 22.51 9.37
N ILE A 190 -8.37 23.08 8.90
CA ILE A 190 -8.31 24.03 7.77
C ILE A 190 -8.70 23.43 6.41
N PHE A 191 -8.93 22.12 6.34
CA PHE A 191 -9.43 21.40 5.17
C PHE A 191 -10.93 21.06 5.27
N GLY A 192 -11.60 21.67 6.27
CA GLY A 192 -12.98 21.40 6.62
C GLY A 192 -13.13 20.01 7.25
N VAL A 193 -14.36 19.66 7.59
CA VAL A 193 -14.67 18.35 8.16
C VAL A 193 -15.98 17.83 7.58
N VAL A 194 -16.00 16.56 7.24
CA VAL A 194 -17.23 15.81 6.98
C VAL A 194 -17.31 14.63 7.93
N ALA A 195 -18.49 14.39 8.48
CA ALA A 195 -18.79 13.21 9.28
C ALA A 195 -20.02 12.48 8.73
N SER A 196 -20.04 11.16 8.80
CA SER A 196 -21.16 10.31 8.41
C SER A 196 -21.52 9.32 9.50
N SER A 197 -22.81 9.00 9.62
CA SER A 197 -23.27 7.91 10.48
C SER A 197 -22.78 6.55 9.95
N GLY A 198 -22.90 5.51 10.76
CA GLY A 198 -22.35 4.19 10.44
C GLY A 198 -23.09 3.43 9.33
N SER A 199 -24.15 3.98 8.76
CA SER A 199 -24.90 3.33 7.68
C SER A 199 -24.10 3.29 6.37
N ASP A 200 -24.30 2.21 5.59
CA ASP A 200 -23.65 2.05 4.30
C ASP A 200 -23.99 3.19 3.31
N GLU A 201 -25.23 3.69 3.37
CA GLU A 201 -25.68 4.81 2.55
C GLU A 201 -24.94 6.11 2.90
N ALA A 202 -24.85 6.47 4.19
CA ALA A 202 -24.12 7.65 4.62
C ALA A 202 -22.63 7.56 4.24
N ARG A 203 -22.00 6.40 4.45
CA ARG A 203 -20.60 6.18 4.04
C ARG A 203 -20.39 6.31 2.53
N LYS A 204 -21.32 5.82 1.70
CA LYS A 204 -21.24 5.98 0.23
C LYS A 204 -21.30 7.46 -0.15
N ILE A 205 -22.21 8.22 0.46
CA ILE A 205 -22.36 9.65 0.23
C ILE A 205 -21.11 10.42 0.68
N HIS A 206 -20.57 10.09 1.86
CA HIS A 206 -19.32 10.65 2.37
C HIS A 206 -18.17 10.48 1.37
N ASN A 207 -17.95 9.26 0.89
CA ASN A 207 -16.87 8.95 -0.03
C ASN A 207 -17.05 9.65 -1.38
N GLU A 208 -18.28 9.66 -1.91
CA GLU A 208 -18.59 10.32 -3.18
C GLU A 208 -18.47 11.84 -3.06
N LEU A 209 -18.88 12.44 -1.93
CA LEU A 209 -18.65 13.85 -1.64
C LEU A 209 -17.16 14.18 -1.66
N CYS A 210 -16.34 13.43 -0.91
CA CYS A 210 -14.89 13.63 -0.88
C CYS A 210 -14.27 13.53 -2.29
N ARG A 211 -14.72 12.55 -3.09
CA ARG A 211 -14.27 12.37 -4.46
C ARG A 211 -14.63 13.56 -5.36
N ARG A 212 -15.85 14.10 -5.22
CA ARG A 212 -16.28 15.30 -5.97
C ARG A 212 -15.52 16.55 -5.54
N MET A 213 -15.26 16.72 -4.24
CA MET A 213 -14.45 17.84 -3.75
C MET A 213 -13.02 17.80 -4.28
N ARG A 214 -12.42 16.61 -4.45
CA ARG A 214 -11.11 16.44 -5.12
C ARG A 214 -11.15 16.70 -6.63
N ALA A 215 -12.30 16.51 -7.26
CA ALA A 215 -12.51 16.77 -8.68
C ALA A 215 -12.86 18.24 -8.97
N ASP A 216 -13.30 18.98 -7.97
CA ASP A 216 -13.67 20.39 -8.07
C ASP A 216 -12.43 21.29 -7.96
N THR A 217 -11.96 21.77 -9.11
CA THR A 217 -10.68 22.47 -9.21
C THR A 217 -10.71 23.85 -8.57
N GLU A 218 -11.86 24.52 -8.52
CA GLU A 218 -12.04 25.78 -7.81
C GLU A 218 -11.88 25.57 -6.29
N SER A 219 -12.54 24.57 -5.71
CA SER A 219 -12.40 24.24 -4.29
C SER A 219 -10.97 23.80 -3.94
N VAL A 220 -10.35 22.98 -4.80
CA VAL A 220 -8.94 22.59 -4.62
C VAL A 220 -8.03 23.83 -4.67
N HIS A 221 -8.24 24.73 -5.63
CA HIS A 221 -7.44 25.94 -5.75
C HIS A 221 -7.58 26.84 -4.52
N ILE A 222 -8.82 27.18 -4.12
CA ILE A 222 -9.09 28.05 -2.96
C ILE A 222 -8.39 27.53 -1.69
N ILE A 223 -8.39 26.21 -1.48
CA ILE A 223 -7.84 25.60 -0.26
C ILE A 223 -6.34 25.34 -0.36
N PHE A 224 -5.84 24.82 -1.49
CA PHE A 224 -4.48 24.26 -1.60
C PHE A 224 -3.48 25.16 -2.33
N GLN A 225 -3.89 26.26 -2.96
CA GLN A 225 -3.00 27.13 -3.76
C GLN A 225 -1.74 27.57 -3.00
N LYS A 226 -1.83 27.83 -1.68
CA LYS A 226 -0.65 28.25 -0.90
C LYS A 226 0.48 27.21 -0.85
N TRP A 227 0.16 25.93 -1.04
CA TRP A 227 1.16 24.84 -1.10
C TRP A 227 1.47 24.44 -2.54
N MET A 228 0.43 24.34 -3.38
CA MET A 228 0.54 23.83 -4.75
C MET A 228 1.05 24.86 -5.76
N GLY A 229 1.00 26.15 -5.45
CA GLY A 229 1.39 27.22 -6.37
C GLY A 229 0.48 27.33 -7.59
N GLU A 230 1.09 27.56 -8.75
CA GLU A 230 0.36 27.69 -10.02
C GLU A 230 -0.11 26.32 -10.53
N ILE A 231 -1.43 26.15 -10.68
CA ILE A 231 -2.04 24.93 -11.22
C ILE A 231 -2.19 25.11 -12.73
N THR A 232 -1.46 24.32 -13.52
CA THR A 232 -1.41 24.43 -14.98
C THR A 232 -2.53 23.68 -15.70
N ALA A 233 -3.24 22.78 -15.02
CA ALA A 233 -4.33 21.96 -15.57
C ALA A 233 -5.64 22.14 -14.77
N PRO A 234 -6.36 23.25 -14.97
CA PRO A 234 -7.49 23.68 -14.13
C PRO A 234 -8.75 22.80 -14.22
N ASP A 235 -8.74 21.68 -14.95
CA ASP A 235 -9.90 20.78 -15.11
C ASP A 235 -9.58 19.31 -14.78
N VAL A 236 -8.41 19.03 -14.22
CA VAL A 236 -7.98 17.67 -13.88
C VAL A 236 -8.23 17.42 -12.39
N PRO A 237 -9.00 16.38 -12.01
CA PRO A 237 -9.15 15.99 -10.60
C PRO A 237 -7.80 15.71 -9.93
N GLN A 238 -7.66 16.09 -8.65
CA GLN A 238 -6.38 16.03 -7.94
C GLN A 238 -6.44 15.10 -6.72
N ALA A 239 -5.45 14.22 -6.56
CA ALA A 239 -5.29 13.30 -5.42
C ALA A 239 -4.64 13.99 -4.21
N ILE A 240 -5.16 15.15 -3.82
CA ILE A 240 -4.65 15.95 -2.70
C ILE A 240 -4.86 15.30 -1.32
N ASP A 241 -5.64 14.21 -1.24
CA ASP A 241 -5.73 13.38 -0.04
C ASP A 241 -4.46 12.53 0.17
N LEU A 242 -3.77 12.19 -0.93
CA LEU A 242 -2.53 11.41 -0.91
C LEU A 242 -1.28 12.29 -0.90
N ALA A 243 -1.35 13.47 -1.54
CA ALA A 243 -0.23 14.41 -1.68
C ALA A 243 0.07 15.21 -0.40
N ARG A 244 0.27 14.49 0.70
CA ARG A 244 0.48 15.01 2.06
C ARG A 244 1.58 14.24 2.76
N ASP A 245 2.27 14.91 3.67
CA ASP A 245 3.24 14.28 4.57
C ASP A 245 2.59 13.26 5.52
N LEU A 246 3.40 12.69 6.42
CA LEU A 246 2.93 11.71 7.41
C LEU A 246 2.06 12.31 8.52
N ASP A 247 2.02 13.64 8.63
CA ASP A 247 1.22 14.40 9.58
C ASP A 247 -0.04 15.01 8.94
N GLY A 248 -0.26 14.75 7.64
CA GLY A 248 -1.47 15.12 6.92
C GLY A 248 -1.44 16.55 6.35
N ILE A 249 -0.26 17.16 6.19
CA ILE A 249 -0.08 18.48 5.61
C ILE A 249 0.45 18.36 4.16
N PRO A 250 -0.05 19.15 3.20
CA PRO A 250 0.51 19.22 1.85
C PRO A 250 1.96 19.72 1.85
N TYR A 251 2.76 19.24 0.90
CA TYR A 251 4.17 19.66 0.78
C TYR A 251 4.28 21.10 0.28
N GLU A 252 5.13 21.90 0.92
CA GLU A 252 5.49 23.23 0.42
C GLU A 252 6.43 23.12 -0.79
N LEU A 253 6.32 24.05 -1.74
CA LEU A 253 7.19 24.09 -2.93
C LEU A 253 8.68 24.11 -2.56
N SER A 254 9.05 24.85 -1.50
CA SER A 254 10.43 24.92 -1.04
C SER A 254 10.97 23.57 -0.54
N ASP A 255 10.11 22.74 0.04
CA ASP A 255 10.53 21.43 0.54
C ASP A 255 10.71 20.44 -0.60
N LEU A 256 9.79 20.42 -1.57
CA LEU A 256 9.95 19.64 -2.80
C LEU A 256 11.21 20.07 -3.58
N GLN A 257 11.46 21.37 -3.72
CA GLN A 257 12.66 21.87 -4.40
C GLN A 257 13.96 21.47 -3.69
N LYS A 258 13.97 21.37 -2.34
CA LYS A 258 15.14 20.86 -1.59
C LYS A 258 15.42 19.38 -1.90
N LEU A 259 14.38 18.55 -2.02
CA LEU A 259 14.53 17.13 -2.38
C LEU A 259 15.21 16.96 -3.76
N LEU A 260 14.94 17.91 -4.67
CA LEU A 260 15.41 17.89 -6.04
C LEU A 260 16.71 18.67 -6.29
N LYS A 261 17.41 19.10 -5.24
CA LYS A 261 18.62 19.94 -5.38
C LYS A 261 19.69 19.36 -6.32
N ASN A 262 19.80 18.03 -6.39
CA ASN A 262 20.76 17.33 -7.24
C ASN A 262 20.22 17.10 -8.66
N GLU A 263 18.90 17.19 -8.85
CA GLU A 263 18.20 16.99 -10.13
C GLU A 263 17.86 18.31 -10.83
N ASN A 264 18.15 19.45 -10.19
CA ASN A 264 17.92 20.79 -10.71
C ASN A 264 19.25 21.57 -10.91
N PRO A 265 20.09 21.16 -11.88
CA PRO A 265 21.41 21.75 -12.08
C PRO A 265 21.38 23.21 -12.54
N ASN A 266 20.29 23.65 -13.17
CA ASN A 266 20.12 25.03 -13.65
C ASN A 266 19.60 25.99 -12.57
N GLY A 267 19.17 25.46 -11.42
CA GLY A 267 18.63 26.26 -10.32
C GLY A 267 17.26 26.89 -10.62
N SER A 268 16.52 26.38 -11.60
CA SER A 268 15.18 26.87 -11.95
C SER A 268 14.26 26.80 -10.72
N LYS A 269 13.38 27.79 -10.55
CA LYS A 269 12.49 27.85 -9.39
C LYS A 269 11.25 26.98 -9.61
N LEU A 270 10.87 26.22 -8.60
CA LEU A 270 9.59 25.49 -8.59
C LEU A 270 8.46 26.48 -8.32
N VAL A 271 7.51 26.59 -9.25
CA VAL A 271 6.37 27.54 -9.17
C VAL A 271 5.05 26.85 -8.87
N GLY A 272 4.97 25.53 -9.04
CA GLY A 272 3.82 24.75 -8.61
C GLY A 272 3.98 23.24 -8.81
N TYR A 273 2.96 22.49 -8.41
CA TYR A 273 2.81 21.08 -8.76
C TYR A 273 1.35 20.68 -8.94
N SER A 274 1.13 19.65 -9.75
CA SER A 274 -0.15 18.95 -9.88
C SER A 274 0.00 17.49 -9.42
N VAL A 275 -1.07 16.89 -8.95
CA VAL A 275 -1.15 15.48 -8.52
C VAL A 275 -2.41 14.84 -9.11
N PRO A 276 -2.45 14.56 -10.42
CA PRO A 276 -3.66 14.05 -11.07
C PRO A 276 -4.20 12.78 -10.41
N GLU A 277 -5.52 12.74 -10.17
CA GLU A 277 -6.19 11.57 -9.60
C GLU A 277 -6.04 10.32 -10.49
N ALA A 278 -5.86 10.51 -11.80
CA ALA A 278 -5.60 9.41 -12.75
C ALA A 278 -4.24 8.72 -12.55
N ASP A 279 -3.27 9.42 -11.94
CA ASP A 279 -1.95 8.89 -11.60
C ASP A 279 -1.88 8.41 -10.15
N ALA A 280 -3.00 8.49 -9.41
CA ALA A 280 -3.08 8.07 -8.03
C ALA A 280 -3.40 6.57 -7.93
N TRP A 281 -2.77 5.93 -6.97
CA TRP A 281 -3.00 4.54 -6.63
C TRP A 281 -3.30 4.43 -5.14
N ARG A 282 -4.47 3.86 -4.80
CA ARG A 282 -4.88 3.58 -3.43
C ARG A 282 -4.87 2.08 -3.22
N GLY A 283 -3.72 1.57 -2.77
CA GLY A 283 -3.40 0.15 -2.76
C GLY A 283 -3.68 -0.56 -1.45
N LEU A 284 -3.45 -1.88 -1.49
CA LEU A 284 -3.63 -2.75 -0.34
C LEU A 284 -2.58 -2.50 0.76
N MET A 285 -1.33 -2.25 0.35
CA MET A 285 -0.16 -2.11 1.23
C MET A 285 0.39 -0.68 1.26
N SER A 286 0.08 0.13 0.27
CA SER A 286 0.54 1.52 0.22
C SER A 286 -0.39 2.33 -0.66
N ASN A 287 -0.31 3.65 -0.53
CA ASN A 287 -0.88 4.57 -1.50
C ASN A 287 0.26 5.22 -2.27
N GLY A 288 0.00 5.73 -3.46
CA GLY A 288 0.96 6.52 -4.20
C GLY A 288 0.33 7.47 -5.19
N VAL A 289 1.10 8.47 -5.61
CA VAL A 289 0.66 9.48 -6.57
C VAL A 289 1.88 10.09 -7.27
N ARG A 290 1.73 10.44 -8.54
CA ARG A 290 2.72 11.23 -9.27
C ARG A 290 2.57 12.71 -8.96
N PHE A 291 3.66 13.35 -8.57
CA PHE A 291 3.80 14.80 -8.54
C PHE A 291 4.34 15.26 -9.90
N GLN A 292 3.51 16.01 -10.63
CA GLN A 292 3.90 16.71 -11.84
C GLN A 292 4.38 18.11 -11.46
N LEU A 293 5.65 18.42 -11.71
CA LEU A 293 6.27 19.65 -11.22
C LEU A 293 6.31 20.74 -12.29
N HIS A 294 6.02 21.98 -11.89
CA HIS A 294 5.98 23.15 -12.77
C HIS A 294 7.12 24.11 -12.42
N TRP A 295 7.96 24.42 -13.40
CA TRP A 295 9.18 25.23 -13.25
C TRP A 295 9.06 26.56 -14.02
N GLU A 296 9.66 27.63 -13.47
CA GLU A 296 9.58 29.01 -13.99
C GLU A 296 10.04 29.17 -15.45
N ASP A 297 11.13 28.52 -15.85
CA ASP A 297 11.75 28.71 -17.17
C ASP A 297 11.07 27.91 -18.30
N GLY A 298 9.96 27.20 -18.02
CA GLY A 298 9.32 26.27 -18.95
C GLY A 298 10.20 25.08 -19.39
N ASN A 299 11.44 25.02 -18.88
CA ASN A 299 12.42 24.01 -19.21
C ASN A 299 12.07 22.74 -18.42
N THR A 300 11.40 21.83 -19.10
CA THR A 300 11.20 20.44 -18.69
C THR A 300 12.57 19.78 -18.57
N LEU A 301 13.19 19.82 -17.39
CA LEU A 301 14.19 18.82 -17.04
C LEU A 301 13.60 17.45 -17.37
N SER A 302 14.33 16.61 -18.10
CA SER A 302 13.93 15.24 -18.47
C SER A 302 13.81 14.28 -17.26
N THR A 303 13.56 14.83 -16.07
CA THR A 303 13.56 14.21 -14.75
C THR A 303 12.52 14.84 -13.81
N SER A 304 11.61 15.70 -14.32
CA SER A 304 10.81 16.62 -13.49
C SER A 304 9.80 15.97 -12.55
N ASP A 305 9.21 14.84 -12.92
CA ASP A 305 8.15 14.23 -12.12
C ASP A 305 8.70 13.30 -11.04
N MET A 306 8.00 13.28 -9.91
CA MET A 306 8.33 12.42 -8.77
C MET A 306 7.17 11.46 -8.51
N PHE A 307 7.47 10.23 -8.13
CA PHE A 307 6.48 9.32 -7.58
C PHE A 307 6.55 9.34 -6.06
N TYR A 308 5.43 9.64 -5.42
CA TYR A 308 5.32 9.66 -3.97
C TYR A 308 4.57 8.42 -3.50
N LYS A 309 5.21 7.56 -2.69
CA LYS A 309 4.60 6.39 -2.05
C LYS A 309 4.44 6.70 -0.56
N ARG A 310 3.21 6.57 -0.05
CA ARG A 310 2.81 6.92 1.32
C ARG A 310 2.15 5.73 2.01
N ILE A 311 2.61 5.44 3.21
CA ILE A 311 2.12 4.37 4.07
C ILE A 311 1.87 4.94 5.46
N VAL A 312 0.62 4.97 5.88
CA VAL A 312 0.25 5.13 7.29
C VAL A 312 -0.53 3.87 7.62
N MET A 313 0.05 3.00 8.44
CA MET A 313 -0.49 1.65 8.65
C MET A 313 -1.94 1.70 9.16
N ALA A 314 -2.25 2.63 10.07
CA ALA A 314 -3.59 2.87 10.58
C ALA A 314 -4.61 3.32 9.52
N ASP A 315 -4.18 3.94 8.41
CA ASP A 315 -5.05 4.40 7.33
C ASP A 315 -5.43 3.24 6.38
N LEU A 316 -4.60 2.20 6.32
CA LEU A 316 -4.79 1.06 5.43
C LEU A 316 -5.81 0.09 6.00
N THR A 317 -6.95 -0.07 5.30
CA THR A 317 -7.99 -1.05 5.66
C THR A 317 -7.41 -2.46 5.83
N HIS A 318 -6.52 -2.87 4.93
CA HIS A 318 -5.89 -4.18 4.98
C HIS A 318 -5.01 -4.41 6.22
N ALA A 319 -4.32 -3.38 6.70
CA ALA A 319 -3.51 -3.49 7.92
C ALA A 319 -4.43 -3.69 9.14
N ARG A 320 -5.53 -2.92 9.23
CA ARG A 320 -6.55 -3.08 10.28
C ARG A 320 -7.24 -4.45 10.23
N ASP A 321 -7.49 -5.00 9.04
CA ASP A 321 -8.06 -6.34 8.87
C ASP A 321 -7.05 -7.44 9.22
N LYS A 322 -5.78 -7.25 8.86
CA LYS A 322 -4.68 -8.15 9.25
C LYS A 322 -4.48 -8.21 10.76
N LEU A 323 -4.66 -7.10 11.48
CA LEU A 323 -4.59 -7.11 12.94
C LEU A 323 -5.55 -8.15 13.55
N LYS A 324 -6.73 -8.32 12.94
CA LYS A 324 -7.76 -9.29 13.39
C LYS A 324 -7.50 -10.70 12.88
N THR A 325 -6.95 -10.85 11.68
CA THR A 325 -6.93 -12.13 10.95
C THR A 325 -5.56 -12.81 10.90
N ALA A 326 -4.47 -12.05 10.88
CA ALA A 326 -3.10 -12.53 10.77
C ALA A 326 -2.09 -11.52 11.37
N PRO A 327 -2.14 -11.25 12.68
CA PRO A 327 -1.40 -10.15 13.32
C PRO A 327 0.12 -10.27 13.16
N HIS A 328 0.68 -11.48 13.12
CA HIS A 328 2.11 -11.70 12.85
C HIS A 328 2.57 -11.13 11.49
N LYS A 329 1.65 -10.98 10.51
CA LYS A 329 1.98 -10.40 9.20
C LYS A 329 2.19 -8.89 9.25
N LEU A 330 1.72 -8.20 10.29
CA LEU A 330 1.97 -6.75 10.43
C LEU A 330 3.44 -6.47 10.74
N ILE A 331 4.09 -7.32 11.54
CA ILE A 331 5.52 -7.21 11.87
C ILE A 331 6.35 -7.21 10.59
N ARG A 332 6.08 -8.18 9.69
CA ARG A 332 6.83 -8.24 8.44
C ARG A 332 6.52 -7.09 7.48
N ASP A 333 5.27 -6.60 7.46
CA ASP A 333 4.86 -5.51 6.58
C ASP A 333 5.55 -4.21 6.99
N VAL A 334 5.60 -3.92 8.30
CA VAL A 334 6.34 -2.75 8.83
C VAL A 334 7.82 -2.85 8.44
N ARG A 335 8.44 -4.01 8.66
CA ARG A 335 9.85 -4.23 8.29
C ARG A 335 10.08 -4.12 6.78
N SER A 336 9.14 -4.51 5.93
CA SER A 336 9.32 -4.48 4.48
C SER A 336 9.46 -3.06 3.93
N TYR A 337 8.78 -2.07 4.51
CA TYR A 337 8.96 -0.65 4.11
C TYR A 337 10.32 -0.10 4.52
N SER A 338 10.82 -0.48 5.70
CA SER A 338 12.16 -0.11 6.15
C SER A 338 13.24 -0.74 5.26
N VAL A 339 13.07 -2.02 4.86
CA VAL A 339 14.00 -2.71 3.95
C VAL A 339 14.08 -2.02 2.60
N GLU A 340 12.93 -1.71 1.97
CA GLU A 340 12.88 -1.01 0.68
C GLU A 340 13.65 0.31 0.73
N THR A 341 13.33 1.16 1.71
CA THR A 341 13.95 2.49 1.79
C THR A 341 15.43 2.41 2.15
N SER A 342 15.81 1.52 3.08
CA SER A 342 17.20 1.36 3.49
C SER A 342 18.05 0.82 2.35
N PHE A 343 17.58 -0.20 1.63
CA PHE A 343 18.29 -0.73 0.46
C PHE A 343 18.46 0.35 -0.62
N LEU A 344 17.39 1.03 -1.03
CA LEU A 344 17.44 2.02 -2.11
C LEU A 344 18.31 3.24 -1.79
N THR A 345 18.52 3.56 -0.51
CA THR A 345 19.40 4.66 -0.06
C THR A 345 20.82 4.20 0.30
N SER A 346 21.08 2.89 0.32
CA SER A 346 22.37 2.32 0.73
C SER A 346 23.48 2.53 -0.29
N GLU A 347 24.72 2.46 0.22
CA GLU A 347 25.91 2.41 -0.62
C GLU A 347 25.94 1.17 -1.53
N ALA A 348 25.35 0.06 -1.07
CA ALA A 348 25.26 -1.18 -1.83
C ALA A 348 24.42 -1.04 -3.11
N CYS A 349 23.24 -0.42 -3.01
CA CYS A 349 22.39 -0.13 -4.17
C CYS A 349 23.06 0.88 -5.12
N ARG A 350 23.74 1.90 -4.59
CA ARG A 350 24.52 2.85 -5.39
C ARG A 350 25.62 2.15 -6.19
N CYS A 351 26.39 1.27 -5.55
CA CYS A 351 27.42 0.50 -6.24
C CYS A 351 26.81 -0.45 -7.29
N LEU A 352 25.70 -1.12 -6.98
CA LEU A 352 24.99 -1.99 -7.94
C LEU A 352 24.64 -1.22 -9.22
N VAL A 353 23.96 -0.07 -9.10
CA VAL A 353 23.55 0.73 -10.26
C VAL A 353 24.77 1.17 -11.08
N ASN A 354 25.83 1.66 -10.42
CA ASN A 354 27.02 2.15 -11.10
C ASN A 354 27.82 1.05 -11.82
N ASP A 355 27.97 -0.12 -11.20
CA ASP A 355 28.85 -1.19 -11.70
C ASP A 355 28.15 -2.11 -12.71
N THR A 356 26.83 -2.22 -12.62
CA THR A 356 26.02 -3.12 -13.47
C THR A 356 25.24 -2.40 -14.57
N GLY A 357 24.89 -1.13 -14.37
CA GLY A 357 24.01 -0.37 -15.25
C GLY A 357 22.52 -0.73 -15.11
N ILE A 358 22.14 -1.57 -14.14
CA ILE A 358 20.73 -1.84 -13.83
C ILE A 358 20.05 -0.54 -13.42
N ARG A 359 18.84 -0.30 -13.92
CA ARG A 359 18.07 0.91 -13.62
C ARG A 359 17.12 0.64 -12.48
N ILE A 360 17.45 1.19 -11.33
CA ILE A 360 16.60 1.22 -10.14
C ILE A 360 16.15 2.67 -9.94
N ASN A 361 14.89 2.86 -9.56
CA ASN A 361 14.39 4.19 -9.26
C ASN A 361 15.12 4.82 -8.07
N LYS A 362 15.63 6.04 -8.27
CA LYS A 362 16.37 6.77 -7.25
C LYS A 362 15.45 7.31 -6.15
N VAL A 363 15.89 7.25 -4.90
CA VAL A 363 15.22 7.93 -3.77
C VAL A 363 15.59 9.40 -3.77
N LEU A 364 14.57 10.26 -3.82
CA LEU A 364 14.70 11.72 -3.78
C LEU A 364 14.52 12.26 -2.35
N GLY A 365 13.75 11.55 -1.53
CA GLY A 365 13.53 11.85 -0.12
C GLY A 365 12.74 10.75 0.57
N SER A 366 12.89 10.61 1.89
CA SER A 366 12.09 9.66 2.67
C SER A 366 11.88 10.14 4.11
N ASP A 367 10.80 9.70 4.73
CA ASP A 367 10.48 9.88 6.15
C ASP A 367 9.98 8.53 6.67
N LEU A 368 10.73 7.92 7.60
CA LEU A 368 10.43 6.61 8.18
C LEU A 368 10.23 6.78 9.68
N ARG A 369 9.02 6.45 10.15
CA ARG A 369 8.62 6.48 11.55
C ARG A 369 8.05 5.11 11.95
N PRO A 370 8.87 4.03 11.93
CA PRO A 370 8.44 2.73 12.40
C PRO A 370 8.24 2.76 13.92
N VAL A 371 7.22 2.06 14.40
CA VAL A 371 7.11 1.74 15.83
C VAL A 371 8.01 0.54 16.12
N GLU A 372 8.82 0.66 17.18
CA GLU A 372 9.68 -0.43 17.64
C GLU A 372 8.87 -1.53 18.36
N GLY A 373 9.41 -2.74 18.37
CA GLY A 373 8.79 -3.88 19.07
C GLY A 373 7.99 -4.81 18.16
N LEU A 374 7.22 -5.69 18.79
CA LEU A 374 6.53 -6.80 18.12
C LEU A 374 5.02 -6.81 18.38
N ASP A 375 4.46 -5.84 19.11
CA ASP A 375 3.00 -5.75 19.32
C ASP A 375 2.32 -5.30 18.01
N PRO A 376 1.55 -6.18 17.35
CA PRO A 376 0.88 -5.86 16.10
C PRO A 376 -0.09 -4.67 16.19
N LYS A 377 -0.62 -4.37 17.39
CA LYS A 377 -1.49 -3.20 17.59
C LYS A 377 -0.70 -1.91 17.51
N GLU A 378 0.44 -1.84 18.19
CA GLU A 378 1.30 -0.65 18.17
C GLU A 378 1.93 -0.43 16.80
N LEU A 379 2.21 -1.52 16.07
CA LEU A 379 2.72 -1.45 14.70
C LEU A 379 1.77 -0.75 13.70
N LEU A 380 0.46 -0.66 13.99
CA LEU A 380 -0.46 0.15 13.17
C LEU A 380 -0.14 1.64 13.19
N GLU A 381 0.64 2.11 14.17
CA GLU A 381 1.05 3.50 14.25
C GLU A 381 2.28 3.80 13.41
N SER A 382 2.90 2.78 12.80
CA SER A 382 4.05 2.97 11.90
C SER A 382 3.67 3.73 10.64
N ARG A 383 4.56 4.65 10.21
CA ARG A 383 4.34 5.55 9.07
C ARG A 383 5.60 5.67 8.22
N PHE A 384 5.44 5.68 6.90
CA PHE A 384 6.53 5.72 5.94
C PHE A 384 6.12 6.54 4.72
N SER A 385 7.04 7.35 4.22
CA SER A 385 6.89 7.98 2.92
C SER A 385 8.20 7.98 2.17
N ILE A 386 8.13 7.83 0.85
CA ILE A 386 9.29 7.85 -0.03
C ILE A 386 8.93 8.57 -1.33
N PHE A 387 9.77 9.52 -1.70
CA PHE A 387 9.79 10.14 -3.01
C PHE A 387 10.80 9.42 -3.88
N LEU A 388 10.36 8.98 -5.04
CA LEU A 388 11.11 8.18 -6.00
C LEU A 388 11.16 8.92 -7.33
N GLN A 389 12.27 8.78 -8.04
CA GLN A 389 12.35 9.16 -9.44
C GLN A 389 11.28 8.38 -10.23
N TYR A 390 10.54 9.08 -11.08
CA TYR A 390 9.48 8.49 -11.87
C TYR A 390 10.01 7.96 -13.22
N PHE A 391 9.69 6.71 -13.56
CA PHE A 391 9.90 6.18 -14.90
C PHE A 391 8.85 6.78 -15.85
N GLN A 392 9.22 7.86 -16.54
CA GLN A 392 8.27 8.67 -17.30
C GLN A 392 7.81 7.99 -18.59
N LYS A 393 6.49 8.02 -18.85
CA LYS A 393 5.92 7.54 -20.11
C LYS A 393 6.39 8.36 -21.32
N SER A 394 6.61 9.66 -21.14
CA SER A 394 7.19 10.55 -22.18
C SER A 394 8.59 10.12 -22.61
N ASP A 395 9.36 9.52 -21.70
CA ASP A 395 10.67 8.97 -22.00
C ASP A 395 10.60 7.57 -22.62
N GLY A 396 9.41 7.03 -22.86
CA GLY A 396 9.18 5.70 -23.44
C GLY A 396 9.07 4.56 -22.42
N TRP A 397 9.04 4.85 -21.11
CA TRP A 397 8.85 3.83 -20.08
C TRP A 397 7.39 3.41 -19.95
N GLU A 398 7.15 2.10 -19.97
CA GLU A 398 5.81 1.54 -19.77
C GLU A 398 5.87 0.28 -18.91
N GLN A 399 4.80 0.04 -18.15
CA GLN A 399 4.59 -1.25 -17.51
C GLN A 399 3.75 -2.15 -18.40
N ARG A 400 3.92 -3.46 -18.25
CA ARG A 400 3.21 -4.47 -19.01
C ARG A 400 2.22 -5.21 -18.13
N TRP A 401 1.17 -5.73 -18.74
CA TRP A 401 0.18 -6.58 -18.06
C TRP A 401 0.75 -7.97 -17.77
N LEU A 402 1.38 -8.54 -18.78
CA LEU A 402 2.15 -9.78 -18.79
C LEU A 402 3.32 -9.56 -19.74
N LEU A 403 4.44 -10.21 -19.48
CA LEU A 403 5.67 -10.06 -20.27
C LEU A 403 5.69 -11.05 -21.43
N ASP A 404 6.02 -10.57 -22.62
CA ASP A 404 6.36 -11.46 -23.72
C ASP A 404 7.75 -12.09 -23.53
N LYS A 405 8.17 -12.94 -24.48
CA LYS A 405 9.43 -13.70 -24.38
C LYS A 405 10.67 -12.79 -24.34
N GLU A 406 10.69 -11.71 -25.11
CA GLU A 406 11.85 -10.82 -25.21
C GLU A 406 11.94 -9.89 -24.00
N GLU A 407 10.80 -9.37 -23.53
CA GLU A 407 10.70 -8.59 -22.29
C GLU A 407 11.10 -9.45 -21.07
N THR A 408 10.68 -10.72 -21.05
CA THR A 408 11.07 -11.68 -20.01
C THR A 408 12.57 -11.94 -20.01
N LYS A 409 13.17 -12.17 -21.19
CA LYS A 409 14.62 -12.34 -21.33
C LYS A 409 15.38 -11.10 -20.84
N ALA A 410 14.94 -9.90 -21.20
CA ALA A 410 15.54 -8.66 -20.73
C ALA A 410 15.50 -8.53 -19.18
N ALA A 411 14.35 -8.82 -18.57
CA ALA A 411 14.20 -8.79 -17.11
C ALA A 411 15.06 -9.85 -16.41
N LEU A 412 15.09 -11.08 -16.93
CA LEU A 412 15.94 -12.16 -16.42
C LEU A 412 17.43 -11.81 -16.55
N GLY A 413 17.84 -11.13 -17.62
CA GLY A 413 19.20 -10.64 -17.80
C GLY A 413 19.63 -9.65 -16.72
N ASP A 414 18.77 -8.69 -16.36
CA ASP A 414 19.06 -7.73 -15.29
C ASP A 414 19.00 -8.37 -13.90
N LEU A 415 18.08 -9.30 -13.66
CA LEU A 415 18.09 -10.11 -12.43
C LEU A 415 19.38 -10.94 -12.34
N ALA A 416 19.84 -11.56 -13.43
CA ALA A 416 21.11 -12.32 -13.44
C ALA A 416 22.32 -11.45 -13.10
N LYS A 417 22.38 -10.21 -13.62
CA LYS A 417 23.43 -9.23 -13.26
C LYS A 417 23.38 -8.89 -11.78
N MET A 418 22.21 -8.62 -11.22
CA MET A 418 22.03 -8.33 -9.79
C MET A 418 22.48 -9.51 -8.93
N HIS A 419 22.00 -10.72 -9.25
CA HIS A 419 22.34 -11.93 -8.54
C HIS A 419 23.86 -12.23 -8.58
N ALA A 420 24.51 -12.07 -9.73
CA ALA A 420 25.95 -12.26 -9.82
C ALA A 420 26.74 -11.20 -9.05
N TYR A 421 26.27 -9.94 -9.06
CA TYR A 421 26.94 -8.84 -8.38
C TYR A 421 27.00 -9.05 -6.87
N PHE A 422 25.91 -9.52 -6.25
CA PHE A 422 25.85 -9.81 -4.81
C PHE A 422 26.18 -11.27 -4.45
N TRP A 423 26.63 -12.07 -5.42
CA TRP A 423 26.94 -13.49 -5.19
C TRP A 423 28.02 -13.66 -4.12
N GLN A 424 27.89 -14.69 -3.28
CA GLN A 424 28.88 -15.02 -2.27
C GLN A 424 30.27 -15.23 -2.91
N GLY A 425 31.24 -14.39 -2.54
CA GLY A 425 32.59 -14.42 -3.10
C GLY A 425 32.82 -13.52 -4.31
N SER A 426 31.84 -12.70 -4.72
CA SER A 426 32.06 -11.64 -5.70
C SER A 426 32.90 -10.49 -5.13
N GLN A 427 33.49 -9.69 -6.02
CA GLN A 427 34.28 -8.50 -5.66
C GLN A 427 33.48 -7.42 -4.92
N PHE A 428 32.15 -7.47 -4.93
CA PHE A 428 31.31 -6.55 -4.14
C PHE A 428 31.66 -6.62 -2.65
N TRP A 429 31.90 -7.83 -2.12
CA TRP A 429 32.12 -8.06 -0.71
C TRP A 429 33.45 -7.48 -0.18
N ASP A 430 34.37 -7.12 -1.07
CA ASP A 430 35.66 -6.49 -0.73
C ASP A 430 35.60 -4.95 -0.74
N LYS A 431 34.50 -4.34 -1.20
CA LYS A 431 34.37 -2.88 -1.34
C LYS A 431 34.47 -2.16 0.01
N ASP A 432 35.26 -1.08 0.01
CA ASP A 432 35.59 -0.26 1.20
C ASP A 432 36.00 -1.11 2.42
N GLY A 433 36.84 -2.14 2.20
CA GLY A 433 37.28 -3.03 3.27
C GLY A 433 36.12 -3.80 3.92
N CYS A 434 35.22 -4.32 3.08
CA CYS A 434 34.02 -5.08 3.45
C CYS A 434 32.92 -4.29 4.18
N LYS A 435 33.02 -2.96 4.30
CA LYS A 435 31.99 -2.16 4.99
C LYS A 435 30.67 -2.15 4.24
N VAL A 436 30.69 -2.04 2.91
CA VAL A 436 29.47 -1.99 2.08
C VAL A 436 28.68 -3.29 2.18
N GLY A 437 29.37 -4.44 2.22
CA GLY A 437 28.73 -5.74 2.43
C GLY A 437 28.09 -5.87 3.82
N LYS A 438 28.78 -5.43 4.88
CA LYS A 438 28.24 -5.45 6.26
C LYS A 438 27.03 -4.53 6.42
N GLU A 439 27.06 -3.36 5.78
CA GLU A 439 25.90 -2.47 5.74
C GLU A 439 24.71 -3.18 5.09
N LEU A 440 24.90 -3.75 3.89
CA LEU A 440 23.85 -4.49 3.18
C LEU A 440 23.23 -5.58 4.06
N GLU A 441 24.05 -6.37 4.75
CA GLU A 441 23.57 -7.44 5.64
C GLU A 441 22.69 -6.94 6.78
N SER A 442 22.93 -5.73 7.26
CA SER A 442 22.16 -5.14 8.37
C SER A 442 20.81 -4.55 7.95
N ILE A 443 20.62 -4.23 6.67
CA ILE A 443 19.47 -3.45 6.18
C ILE A 443 18.45 -4.26 5.38
N VAL A 444 18.81 -5.45 4.90
CA VAL A 444 17.90 -6.33 4.13
C VAL A 444 17.35 -7.48 4.96
N TRP A 445 16.46 -8.29 4.37
CA TRP A 445 16.05 -9.53 5.02
C TRP A 445 17.20 -10.54 5.06
N GLU A 446 17.46 -11.12 6.23
CA GLU A 446 18.42 -12.23 6.38
C GLU A 446 18.07 -13.39 5.44
N ASN A 447 16.78 -13.64 5.27
CA ASN A 447 16.25 -14.46 4.20
C ASN A 447 15.13 -13.68 3.49
N GLY A 448 15.35 -13.33 2.22
CA GLY A 448 14.39 -12.58 1.42
C GLY A 448 13.31 -13.45 0.78
N GLY A 449 12.39 -12.79 0.07
CA GLY A 449 11.38 -13.47 -0.73
C GLY A 449 9.99 -13.40 -0.11
N TYR A 450 9.03 -12.82 -0.84
CA TYR A 450 7.63 -12.76 -0.40
C TYR A 450 7.07 -14.16 -0.12
N MET A 451 7.49 -15.18 -0.88
CA MET A 451 6.95 -16.55 -0.81
C MET A 451 7.43 -17.35 0.40
N GLN A 452 8.43 -16.85 1.13
CA GLN A 452 9.08 -17.55 2.24
C GLN A 452 8.07 -18.02 3.31
N PRO A 453 8.13 -19.30 3.75
CA PRO A 453 7.18 -19.87 4.70
C PRO A 453 7.04 -19.08 6.01
N LYS A 454 8.13 -18.65 6.64
CA LYS A 454 8.08 -17.89 7.91
C LYS A 454 7.36 -16.56 7.76
N LEU A 455 7.63 -15.83 6.69
CA LEU A 455 6.93 -14.59 6.41
C LEU A 455 5.45 -14.88 6.13
N GLN A 456 5.10 -15.90 5.36
CA GLN A 456 3.71 -16.19 4.97
C GLN A 456 2.86 -16.87 6.06
N GLY A 457 3.47 -17.24 7.19
CA GLY A 457 2.89 -18.11 8.22
C GLY A 457 3.20 -19.57 7.89
N ILE A 458 3.54 -20.40 8.88
CA ILE A 458 3.90 -21.81 8.65
C ILE A 458 2.63 -22.65 8.44
N GLU A 459 1.49 -22.21 8.95
CA GLU A 459 0.20 -22.92 8.87
C GLU A 459 -0.36 -23.09 7.46
N GLN A 460 0.16 -22.33 6.49
CA GLN A 460 -0.21 -22.50 5.07
C GLN A 460 0.44 -23.73 4.43
N LEU A 461 1.52 -24.27 5.01
CA LEU A 461 2.14 -25.52 4.53
C LEU A 461 1.17 -26.71 4.59
N THR A 462 0.16 -26.66 5.46
CA THR A 462 -0.87 -27.70 5.63
C THR A 462 -2.24 -27.28 5.07
N LYS A 463 -2.27 -26.27 4.21
CA LYS A 463 -3.49 -25.73 3.59
C LYS A 463 -3.48 -25.84 2.07
N VAL A 464 -2.45 -26.48 1.51
CA VAL A 464 -2.22 -26.64 0.07
C VAL A 464 -3.31 -27.53 -0.51
N ARG A 465 -3.56 -28.69 0.09
CA ARG A 465 -4.59 -29.64 -0.36
C ARG A 465 -5.97 -29.02 -0.34
N SER A 466 -6.39 -28.49 0.82
CA SER A 466 -7.72 -27.89 0.94
C SER A 466 -7.89 -26.65 0.06
N GLY A 467 -6.80 -25.93 -0.24
CA GLY A 467 -6.79 -24.83 -1.18
C GLY A 467 -6.99 -25.27 -2.63
N TRP A 468 -6.33 -26.36 -3.03
CA TRP A 468 -6.52 -27.01 -4.33
C TRP A 468 -7.93 -27.56 -4.50
N GLU A 469 -8.43 -28.34 -3.53
CA GLU A 469 -9.78 -28.94 -3.58
C GLU A 469 -10.89 -27.88 -3.75
N ALA A 470 -10.72 -26.70 -3.15
CA ALA A 470 -11.67 -25.60 -3.28
C ALA A 470 -11.69 -24.94 -4.68
N ARG A 471 -10.67 -25.17 -5.50
CA ARG A 471 -10.45 -24.47 -6.79
C ARG A 471 -10.43 -25.41 -7.98
N TYR A 472 -10.04 -26.66 -7.79
CA TYR A 472 -10.03 -27.69 -8.82
C TYR A 472 -11.32 -27.75 -9.66
N PRO A 473 -12.54 -27.67 -9.09
CA PRO A 473 -13.77 -27.71 -9.89
C PRO A 473 -13.90 -26.57 -10.93
N THR A 474 -13.18 -25.45 -10.75
CA THR A 474 -13.20 -24.35 -11.72
C THR A 474 -12.27 -24.58 -12.90
N PHE A 475 -11.38 -25.57 -12.85
CA PHE A 475 -10.39 -25.88 -13.88
C PHE A 475 -10.57 -27.25 -14.52
N GLU A 476 -11.33 -28.15 -13.89
CA GLU A 476 -11.49 -29.56 -14.27
C GLU A 476 -11.74 -29.78 -15.77
N VAL A 477 -12.70 -29.05 -16.35
CA VAL A 477 -13.06 -29.17 -17.78
C VAL A 477 -11.90 -28.78 -18.70
N ASP A 478 -11.11 -27.78 -18.32
CA ASP A 478 -9.99 -27.30 -19.14
C ASP A 478 -8.75 -28.19 -18.96
N LEU A 479 -8.51 -28.72 -17.76
CA LEU A 479 -7.42 -29.67 -17.49
C LEU A 479 -7.60 -30.99 -18.26
N GLN A 480 -8.84 -31.45 -18.45
CA GLN A 480 -9.14 -32.65 -19.25
C GLN A 480 -8.76 -32.53 -20.73
N LYS A 481 -8.54 -31.31 -21.23
CA LYS A 481 -8.15 -31.05 -22.63
C LYS A 481 -6.63 -31.06 -22.82
N ILE A 482 -5.85 -31.17 -21.75
CA ILE A 482 -4.39 -31.09 -21.78
C ILE A 482 -3.79 -32.48 -21.97
N SER A 483 -3.08 -32.69 -23.08
CA SER A 483 -2.44 -33.96 -23.42
C SER A 483 -1.44 -34.44 -22.36
N GLU A 484 -0.69 -33.52 -21.76
CA GLU A 484 0.31 -33.79 -20.75
C GLU A 484 -0.29 -34.32 -19.44
N LEU A 485 -1.61 -34.18 -19.26
CA LEU A 485 -2.35 -34.66 -18.10
C LEU A 485 -3.23 -35.89 -18.42
N GLU A 486 -3.20 -36.40 -19.64
CA GLU A 486 -4.00 -37.55 -20.04
C GLU A 486 -3.64 -38.80 -19.21
N GLY A 487 -4.65 -39.40 -18.55
CA GLY A 487 -4.45 -40.58 -17.71
C GLY A 487 -3.82 -40.32 -16.34
N THR A 488 -3.62 -39.04 -15.97
CA THR A 488 -3.01 -38.65 -14.69
C THR A 488 -4.06 -38.44 -13.58
N ASP A 489 -3.67 -38.69 -12.32
CA ASP A 489 -4.50 -38.33 -11.15
C ASP A 489 -4.25 -36.88 -10.74
N ILE A 490 -4.80 -35.95 -11.53
CA ILE A 490 -4.68 -34.51 -11.26
C ILE A 490 -5.44 -34.09 -9.99
N GLN A 491 -6.45 -34.87 -9.57
CA GLN A 491 -7.25 -34.55 -8.39
C GLN A 491 -6.40 -34.61 -7.11
N SER A 492 -5.45 -35.56 -7.02
CA SER A 492 -4.54 -35.67 -5.87
C SER A 492 -3.36 -34.69 -5.88
N LEU A 493 -3.23 -33.83 -6.90
CA LEU A 493 -2.12 -32.87 -7.02
C LEU A 493 -1.91 -32.04 -5.75
N GLY A 494 -3.01 -31.54 -5.16
CA GLY A 494 -2.96 -30.77 -3.92
C GLY A 494 -2.37 -31.55 -2.74
N GLN A 495 -2.67 -32.85 -2.60
CA GLN A 495 -2.08 -33.70 -1.56
C GLN A 495 -0.60 -33.94 -1.83
N ARG A 496 -0.23 -34.30 -3.06
CA ARG A 496 1.16 -34.55 -3.45
C ARG A 496 2.06 -33.34 -3.19
N LEU A 497 1.57 -32.14 -3.53
CA LEU A 497 2.28 -30.90 -3.26
C LEU A 497 2.35 -30.59 -1.76
N GLU A 498 1.29 -30.85 -1.00
CA GLU A 498 1.28 -30.69 0.46
C GLU A 498 2.30 -31.60 1.16
N ASP A 499 2.46 -32.85 0.70
CA ASP A 499 3.40 -33.82 1.26
C ASP A 499 4.86 -33.35 1.15
N VAL A 500 5.21 -32.64 0.08
CA VAL A 500 6.56 -32.10 -0.13
C VAL A 500 6.71 -30.65 0.35
N ALA A 501 5.61 -29.94 0.66
CA ALA A 501 5.58 -28.51 0.97
C ALA A 501 6.61 -28.07 2.04
N PRO A 502 6.78 -28.78 3.18
CA PRO A 502 7.79 -28.40 4.17
C PRO A 502 9.23 -28.51 3.65
N THR A 503 9.51 -29.53 2.83
CA THR A 503 10.84 -29.79 2.28
C THR A 503 11.19 -28.77 1.19
N VAL A 504 10.27 -28.53 0.25
CA VAL A 504 10.50 -27.54 -0.83
C VAL A 504 10.62 -26.13 -0.25
N GLY A 505 9.82 -25.76 0.76
CA GLY A 505 9.93 -24.47 1.42
C GLY A 505 11.26 -24.25 2.12
N ARG A 506 11.79 -25.27 2.81
CA ARG A 506 13.11 -25.19 3.44
C ARG A 506 14.24 -25.10 2.40
N LYS A 507 14.16 -25.87 1.31
CA LYS A 507 15.21 -25.91 0.29
C LYS A 507 15.20 -24.67 -0.62
N ALA A 508 14.03 -24.11 -0.93
CA ALA A 508 13.91 -22.86 -1.68
C ALA A 508 14.42 -21.67 -0.84
N HIS A 509 14.19 -21.71 0.48
CA HIS A 509 14.55 -20.62 1.40
C HIS A 509 15.52 -21.07 2.50
N PRO A 510 16.75 -21.51 2.15
CA PRO A 510 17.63 -22.23 3.07
C PRO A 510 18.18 -21.36 4.20
N PHE A 511 18.22 -20.04 4.03
CA PHE A 511 18.75 -19.09 5.04
C PHE A 511 17.69 -18.63 6.04
N SER A 512 16.48 -19.21 5.99
CA SER A 512 15.37 -18.82 6.85
C SER A 512 15.48 -19.34 8.29
N GLU A 513 16.29 -20.37 8.53
CA GLU A 513 16.50 -20.99 9.85
C GLU A 513 17.85 -20.53 10.45
N SER A 514 17.84 -20.11 11.72
CA SER A 514 19.03 -19.65 12.43
C SER A 514 20.06 -20.77 12.60
N GLY A 515 21.35 -20.46 12.36
CA GLY A 515 22.44 -21.43 12.42
C GLY A 515 22.71 -22.21 11.12
N THR A 516 22.10 -21.82 10.01
CA THR A 516 22.33 -22.38 8.66
C THR A 516 23.55 -21.80 7.93
N GLU A 517 24.40 -21.04 8.64
CA GLU A 517 25.65 -20.45 8.14
C GLU A 517 26.62 -21.49 7.52
N ASN A 518 26.41 -22.78 7.82
CA ASN A 518 27.16 -23.91 7.27
C ASN A 518 26.33 -24.79 6.30
N SER A 519 25.26 -24.26 5.71
CA SER A 519 24.48 -25.01 4.71
C SER A 519 25.27 -25.19 3.41
N GLU A 520 25.00 -26.28 2.68
CA GLU A 520 25.55 -26.52 1.33
C GLU A 520 25.21 -25.40 0.33
N PHE A 521 24.20 -24.59 0.64
CA PHE A 521 23.70 -23.48 -0.16
C PHE A 521 24.45 -22.17 0.07
N SER A 522 25.29 -22.05 1.10
CA SER A 522 25.94 -20.79 1.48
C SER A 522 26.83 -20.22 0.37
N LYS A 523 27.45 -21.08 -0.44
CA LYS A 523 28.23 -20.69 -1.63
C LYS A 523 27.38 -20.15 -2.80
N TYR A 524 26.07 -20.32 -2.76
CA TYR A 524 25.12 -19.83 -3.76
C TYR A 524 24.27 -18.66 -3.24
N ARG A 525 24.57 -18.18 -2.03
CA ARG A 525 23.88 -17.05 -1.43
C ARG A 525 24.10 -15.81 -2.30
N THR A 526 23.00 -15.13 -2.60
CA THR A 526 23.02 -13.81 -3.25
C THR A 526 21.89 -12.95 -2.70
N LEU A 527 21.88 -11.66 -3.03
CA LEU A 527 20.73 -10.79 -2.81
C LEU A 527 19.69 -11.04 -3.91
N ILE A 528 18.46 -11.37 -3.51
CA ILE A 528 17.31 -11.50 -4.40
C ILE A 528 16.40 -10.27 -4.28
N HIS A 529 15.66 -9.95 -5.34
CA HIS A 529 14.60 -8.95 -5.35
C HIS A 529 13.47 -9.36 -4.39
N GLY A 530 13.08 -10.64 -4.43
CA GLY A 530 12.13 -11.28 -3.52
C GLY A 530 10.66 -11.19 -3.93
N ASP A 531 10.29 -10.23 -4.79
CA ASP A 531 8.96 -10.14 -5.42
C ASP A 531 9.03 -9.66 -6.89
N PRO A 532 9.76 -10.34 -7.80
CA PRO A 532 9.96 -9.89 -9.17
C PRO A 532 8.73 -10.16 -10.06
N LYS A 533 7.56 -9.62 -9.73
CA LYS A 533 6.35 -9.67 -10.57
C LYS A 533 6.35 -8.58 -11.64
N HIS A 534 5.55 -8.71 -12.70
CA HIS A 534 5.50 -7.75 -13.83
C HIS A 534 5.26 -6.29 -13.39
N ALA A 535 4.45 -6.07 -12.35
CA ALA A 535 4.13 -4.74 -11.83
C ALA A 535 5.32 -4.03 -11.16
N ASN A 536 6.43 -4.73 -10.96
CA ASN A 536 7.66 -4.21 -10.39
C ASN A 536 8.72 -3.91 -11.47
N PHE A 537 8.35 -4.06 -12.76
CA PHE A 537 9.21 -3.74 -13.90
C PHE A 537 8.59 -2.68 -14.81
N PHE A 538 9.45 -1.86 -15.39
CA PHE A 538 9.17 -0.92 -16.47
C PHE A 538 10.07 -1.26 -17.65
N PHE A 539 9.56 -1.06 -18.87
CA PHE A 539 10.24 -1.39 -20.10
C PHE A 539 10.27 -0.19 -21.02
N ARG A 540 11.38 -0.02 -21.73
CA ARG A 540 11.54 0.97 -22.78
C ARG A 540 12.33 0.39 -23.93
N GLN A 541 11.89 0.65 -25.16
CA GLN A 541 12.68 0.33 -26.33
C GLN A 541 13.72 1.43 -26.57
N LYS A 542 14.99 1.06 -26.65
CA LYS A 542 16.05 1.99 -26.99
C LYS A 542 15.99 2.32 -28.48
N GLN A 543 15.75 3.58 -28.80
CA GLN A 543 15.85 4.07 -30.18
C GLN A 543 17.30 4.45 -30.48
N ASP A 544 18.13 3.49 -30.91
CA ASP A 544 19.41 3.81 -31.52
C ASP A 544 19.31 3.66 -33.04
N SER A 545 19.46 4.78 -33.76
CA SER A 545 19.32 4.84 -35.22
C SER A 545 20.48 4.17 -35.98
N LYS A 546 21.46 3.60 -35.28
CA LYS A 546 22.67 2.99 -35.85
C LYS A 546 22.81 1.48 -35.63
N ILE A 547 21.93 0.85 -34.84
CA ILE A 547 21.99 -0.57 -34.51
C ILE A 547 20.65 -1.21 -34.93
N GLU A 548 20.68 -2.25 -35.77
CA GLU A 548 19.47 -2.96 -36.22
C GLU A 548 18.83 -3.81 -35.11
N GLU A 549 19.55 -4.08 -34.02
CA GLU A 549 19.06 -4.84 -32.86
C GLU A 549 18.23 -3.98 -31.91
N ARG A 550 17.01 -4.45 -31.62
CA ARG A 550 16.09 -3.86 -30.63
C ARG A 550 16.58 -4.18 -29.22
N GLU A 551 17.22 -3.22 -28.54
CA GLU A 551 17.59 -3.35 -27.13
C GLU A 551 16.41 -2.90 -26.23
N ILE A 552 15.94 -3.80 -25.36
CA ILE A 552 14.91 -3.51 -24.35
C ILE A 552 15.61 -3.10 -23.05
N GLU A 553 15.34 -1.89 -22.58
CA GLU A 553 15.80 -1.43 -21.27
C GLU A 553 14.76 -1.77 -20.20
N VAL A 554 15.25 -2.19 -19.04
CA VAL A 554 14.42 -2.59 -17.89
C VAL A 554 14.67 -1.64 -16.72
N GLY A 555 13.59 -1.17 -16.10
CA GLY A 555 13.57 -0.43 -14.85
C GLY A 555 12.95 -1.28 -13.75
N VAL A 556 13.56 -1.36 -12.58
CA VAL A 556 13.15 -2.23 -11.46
C VAL A 556 12.76 -1.39 -10.24
N ILE A 557 11.66 -1.75 -9.58
CA ILE A 557 11.11 -1.05 -8.40
C ILE A 557 10.63 -2.05 -7.33
N ASP A 558 10.29 -1.55 -6.13
CA ASP A 558 9.61 -2.30 -5.06
C ASP A 558 10.46 -3.42 -4.40
N PHE A 559 11.57 -3.01 -3.78
CA PHE A 559 12.55 -3.87 -3.08
C PHE A 559 12.12 -4.26 -1.64
N GLN A 560 10.81 -4.28 -1.36
CA GLN A 560 10.26 -4.53 -0.01
C GLN A 560 10.62 -5.90 0.56
N TRP A 561 10.81 -6.88 -0.33
CA TRP A 561 11.07 -8.28 0.03
C TRP A 561 12.51 -8.70 -0.25
N SER A 562 13.39 -7.73 -0.53
CA SER A 562 14.77 -8.00 -0.90
C SER A 562 15.61 -8.44 0.28
N GLY A 563 16.40 -9.48 0.07
CA GLY A 563 17.18 -10.14 1.11
C GLY A 563 17.99 -11.29 0.55
N PHE A 564 18.64 -12.05 1.42
CA PHE A 564 19.48 -13.14 0.94
C PHE A 564 18.65 -14.38 0.57
N GLY A 565 19.00 -14.99 -0.55
CA GLY A 565 18.28 -16.14 -1.10
C GLY A 565 19.10 -16.86 -2.14
N LEU A 566 18.45 -17.82 -2.80
CA LEU A 566 18.96 -18.48 -3.98
C LEU A 566 18.39 -17.78 -5.21
N ALA A 567 19.23 -17.47 -6.19
CA ALA A 567 18.80 -16.71 -7.37
C ALA A 567 17.62 -17.37 -8.12
N ALA A 568 17.55 -18.71 -8.08
CA ALA A 568 16.46 -19.49 -8.66
C ALA A 568 15.07 -19.17 -8.09
N THR A 569 14.97 -18.66 -6.84
CA THR A 569 13.67 -18.28 -6.27
C THR A 569 13.07 -17.07 -6.97
N ASP A 570 13.89 -16.09 -7.32
CA ASP A 570 13.45 -14.93 -8.10
C ASP A 570 13.07 -15.34 -9.52
N VAL A 571 13.85 -16.24 -10.15
CA VAL A 571 13.57 -16.73 -11.50
C VAL A 571 12.24 -17.49 -11.54
N ALA A 572 12.02 -18.44 -10.62
CA ALA A 572 10.76 -19.16 -10.53
C ALA A 572 9.58 -18.23 -10.23
N HIS A 573 9.75 -17.27 -9.31
CA HIS A 573 8.70 -16.30 -9.02
C HIS A 573 8.41 -15.40 -10.23
N HIS A 574 9.43 -14.92 -10.93
CA HIS A 574 9.26 -14.08 -12.12
C HIS A 574 8.51 -14.81 -13.23
N ILE A 575 8.98 -16.00 -13.61
CA ILE A 575 8.36 -16.80 -14.69
C ILE A 575 6.90 -17.12 -14.35
N THR A 576 6.61 -17.51 -13.11
CA THR A 576 5.24 -17.85 -12.71
C THR A 576 4.30 -16.66 -12.55
N SER A 577 4.82 -15.49 -12.14
CA SER A 577 3.98 -14.35 -11.76
C SER A 577 3.86 -13.26 -12.82
N ALA A 578 4.82 -13.15 -13.75
CA ALA A 578 4.94 -12.03 -14.67
C ALA A 578 4.69 -12.39 -16.14
N VAL A 579 4.97 -13.63 -16.53
CA VAL A 579 5.15 -14.01 -17.93
C VAL A 579 3.82 -14.39 -18.60
N SER A 580 3.68 -14.03 -19.87
CA SER A 580 2.56 -14.43 -20.72
C SER A 580 2.62 -15.91 -21.07
N SER A 581 1.47 -16.55 -21.24
CA SER A 581 1.36 -17.93 -21.77
C SER A 581 2.02 -18.10 -23.14
N SER A 582 2.23 -17.02 -23.90
CA SER A 582 2.96 -17.07 -25.18
C SER A 582 4.47 -17.30 -25.05
N ALA A 583 5.04 -17.14 -23.86
CA ALA A 583 6.47 -17.30 -23.58
C ALA A 583 6.78 -18.52 -22.70
N VAL A 584 5.78 -19.36 -22.42
CA VAL A 584 5.89 -20.62 -21.68
C VAL A 584 5.11 -21.73 -22.41
N SER A 585 5.42 -22.99 -22.14
CA SER A 585 4.76 -24.13 -22.80
C SER A 585 4.47 -25.25 -21.82
N LEU A 586 3.39 -26.01 -22.05
CA LEU A 586 2.96 -27.11 -21.18
C LEU A 586 4.04 -28.21 -21.06
N ASP A 587 4.77 -28.49 -22.15
CA ASP A 587 5.88 -29.43 -22.19
C ASP A 587 7.17 -28.91 -21.50
N GLY A 588 7.22 -27.62 -21.15
CA GLY A 588 8.34 -26.99 -20.45
C GLY A 588 9.54 -26.64 -21.32
N LYS A 589 9.45 -26.68 -22.65
CA LYS A 589 10.56 -26.27 -23.52
C LYS A 589 10.82 -24.77 -23.47
N GLU A 590 9.77 -23.96 -23.51
CA GLU A 590 9.90 -22.49 -23.54
C GLU A 590 10.45 -21.95 -22.22
N GLU A 591 9.99 -22.47 -21.08
CA GLU A 591 10.55 -22.14 -19.76
C GLU A 591 12.02 -22.57 -19.64
N SER A 592 12.41 -23.72 -20.22
CA SER A 592 13.80 -24.16 -20.23
C SER A 592 14.68 -23.20 -21.04
N GLU A 593 14.20 -22.68 -22.18
CA GLU A 593 14.94 -21.68 -22.96
C GLU A 593 15.14 -20.37 -22.16
N LEU A 594 14.14 -19.94 -21.40
CA LEU A 594 14.25 -18.79 -20.50
C LEU A 594 15.30 -19.03 -19.40
N LEU A 595 15.35 -20.25 -18.84
CA LEU A 595 16.36 -20.63 -17.85
C LEU A 595 17.77 -20.67 -18.45
N ASP A 596 17.92 -21.15 -19.67
CA ASP A 596 19.21 -21.20 -20.37
C ASP A 596 19.70 -19.79 -20.71
N HIS A 597 18.78 -18.90 -21.10
CA HIS A 597 19.08 -17.49 -21.27
C HIS A 597 19.55 -16.84 -19.96
N TYR A 598 18.78 -16.99 -18.89
CA TYR A 598 19.15 -16.50 -17.56
C TYR A 598 20.51 -17.04 -17.12
N TYR A 599 20.75 -18.33 -17.27
CA TYR A 599 22.00 -18.98 -16.89
C TYR A 599 23.19 -18.45 -17.68
N SER A 600 23.06 -18.27 -19.00
CA SER A 600 24.11 -17.65 -19.81
C SER A 600 24.43 -16.23 -19.32
N CYS A 601 23.42 -15.42 -19.01
CA CYS A 601 23.62 -14.09 -18.45
C CYS A 601 24.30 -14.14 -17.07
N LEU A 602 23.88 -15.07 -16.21
CA LEU A 602 24.43 -15.25 -14.86
C LEU A 602 25.90 -15.67 -14.94
N SER A 603 26.26 -16.67 -15.75
CA SER A 603 27.63 -17.15 -15.90
C SER A 603 28.58 -16.05 -16.36
N LYS A 604 28.19 -15.27 -17.37
CA LYS A 604 28.95 -14.09 -17.84
C LYS A 604 29.14 -13.06 -16.74
N ALA A 605 28.08 -12.78 -15.98
CA ALA A 605 28.12 -11.81 -14.90
C ALA A 605 28.96 -12.29 -13.70
N LEU A 606 28.91 -13.58 -13.34
CA LEU A 606 29.72 -14.18 -12.29
C LEU A 606 31.21 -14.06 -12.59
N VAL A 607 31.61 -14.29 -13.85
CA VAL A 607 32.98 -14.04 -14.31
C VAL A 607 33.32 -12.55 -14.22
N LYS A 608 32.44 -11.69 -14.73
CA LYS A 608 32.63 -10.22 -14.69
C LYS A 608 32.87 -9.70 -13.27
N PHE A 609 32.17 -10.24 -12.28
CA PHE A 609 32.28 -9.82 -10.87
C PHE A 609 33.25 -10.67 -10.04
N GLY A 610 34.10 -11.45 -10.70
CA GLY A 610 35.25 -12.11 -10.09
C GLY A 610 34.95 -13.38 -9.28
N VAL A 611 33.77 -13.98 -9.44
CA VAL A 611 33.42 -15.25 -8.77
C VAL A 611 34.15 -16.44 -9.41
N GLY A 612 34.34 -16.41 -10.73
CA GLY A 612 35.11 -17.40 -11.48
C GLY A 612 35.98 -16.75 -12.56
N ILE A 613 36.94 -17.50 -13.10
CA ILE A 613 37.93 -17.00 -14.06
C ILE A 613 37.39 -16.99 -15.50
N ASN A 614 36.45 -17.87 -15.83
CA ASN A 614 35.78 -17.96 -17.13
C ASN A 614 34.46 -18.75 -17.03
N GLU A 615 33.61 -18.68 -18.06
CA GLU A 615 32.28 -19.33 -18.06
C GLU A 615 32.38 -20.85 -17.91
N LYS A 616 33.44 -21.47 -18.44
CA LYS A 616 33.68 -22.91 -18.31
C LYS A 616 33.87 -23.35 -16.85
N GLU A 617 34.61 -22.58 -16.05
CA GLU A 617 34.76 -22.86 -14.62
C GLU A 617 33.43 -22.71 -13.87
N ILE A 618 32.61 -21.72 -14.26
CA ILE A 618 31.27 -21.56 -13.71
C ILE A 618 30.45 -22.82 -13.96
N GLU A 619 30.43 -23.28 -15.21
CA GLU A 619 29.64 -24.41 -15.68
C GLU A 619 30.09 -25.76 -15.14
N GLU A 620 31.40 -25.99 -15.01
CA GLU A 620 31.92 -27.30 -14.61
C GLU A 620 32.06 -27.44 -13.09
N SER A 621 32.24 -26.34 -12.35
CA SER A 621 32.69 -26.41 -10.94
C SER A 621 31.95 -25.50 -9.97
N ILE A 622 31.68 -24.24 -10.32
CA ILE A 622 31.12 -23.28 -9.36
C ILE A 622 29.61 -23.40 -9.25
N PHE A 623 28.89 -23.30 -10.36
CA PHE A 623 27.43 -23.37 -10.38
C PHE A 623 26.92 -24.01 -11.68
N PRO A 624 27.09 -25.33 -11.86
CA PRO A 624 26.58 -26.05 -13.03
C PRO A 624 25.08 -25.83 -13.30
N ARG A 625 24.69 -25.90 -14.57
CA ARG A 625 23.31 -25.66 -15.04
C ARG A 625 22.29 -26.59 -14.39
N GLU A 626 22.68 -27.82 -14.04
CA GLU A 626 21.86 -28.80 -13.34
C GLU A 626 21.55 -28.38 -11.90
N ILE A 627 22.44 -27.59 -11.27
CA ILE A 627 22.19 -27.03 -9.94
C ILE A 627 21.12 -25.94 -10.02
N LEU A 628 21.22 -25.04 -11.01
CA LEU A 628 20.16 -24.06 -11.28
C LEU A 628 18.83 -24.77 -11.52
N GLN A 629 18.82 -25.84 -12.34
CA GLN A 629 17.62 -26.61 -12.64
C GLN A 629 16.94 -27.11 -11.36
N LYS A 630 17.69 -27.81 -10.50
CA LYS A 630 17.16 -28.35 -9.24
C LYS A 630 16.65 -27.27 -8.29
N GLN A 631 17.36 -26.14 -8.20
CA GLN A 631 16.93 -25.02 -7.37
C GLN A 631 15.67 -24.35 -7.93
N TYR A 632 15.57 -24.22 -9.25
CA TYR A 632 14.40 -23.67 -9.93
C TYR A 632 13.17 -24.55 -9.73
N GLU A 633 13.27 -25.86 -9.95
CA GLU A 633 12.15 -26.80 -9.76
C GLU A 633 11.66 -26.78 -8.32
N THR A 634 12.58 -26.76 -7.35
CA THR A 634 12.25 -26.60 -5.93
C THR A 634 11.51 -25.29 -5.66
N ALA A 635 12.01 -24.17 -6.22
CA ALA A 635 11.39 -22.87 -6.06
C ALA A 635 10.03 -22.76 -6.78
N PHE A 636 9.87 -23.41 -7.93
CA PHE A 636 8.61 -23.48 -8.66
C PHE A 636 7.53 -24.18 -7.84
N LEU A 637 7.85 -25.35 -7.27
CA LEU A 637 6.94 -26.05 -6.35
C LEU A 637 6.64 -25.20 -5.10
N ASP A 638 7.61 -24.45 -4.59
CA ASP A 638 7.40 -23.51 -3.49
C ASP A 638 6.45 -22.36 -3.86
N VAL A 639 6.49 -21.89 -5.11
CA VAL A 639 5.50 -20.94 -5.63
C VAL A 639 4.11 -21.59 -5.66
N CYS A 640 3.97 -22.76 -6.28
CA CYS A 640 2.70 -23.49 -6.39
C CYS A 640 2.07 -23.71 -5.01
N ARG A 641 2.89 -24.02 -4.00
CA ARG A 641 2.47 -24.19 -2.61
C ARG A 641 1.71 -22.96 -2.09
N ILE A 642 2.28 -21.75 -2.25
CA ILE A 642 1.61 -20.50 -1.86
C ILE A 642 0.38 -20.22 -2.72
N VAL A 643 0.46 -20.50 -4.03
CA VAL A 643 -0.66 -20.27 -4.94
C VAL A 643 -1.89 -21.06 -4.50
N PHE A 644 -1.72 -22.35 -4.23
CA PHE A 644 -2.79 -23.26 -3.82
C PHE A 644 -3.27 -22.94 -2.41
N ALA A 645 -2.36 -22.77 -1.45
CA ALA A 645 -2.72 -22.56 -0.05
C ALA A 645 -3.32 -21.18 0.24
N TYR A 646 -2.93 -20.14 -0.52
CA TYR A 646 -3.23 -18.75 -0.18
C TYR A 646 -3.79 -17.92 -1.34
N ALA A 647 -3.09 -17.85 -2.48
CA ALA A 647 -3.45 -16.89 -3.54
C ALA A 647 -4.86 -17.15 -4.10
N TRP A 648 -5.16 -18.39 -4.46
CA TRP A 648 -6.45 -18.76 -5.05
C TRP A 648 -7.62 -18.81 -4.06
N ARG A 649 -7.37 -18.73 -2.75
CA ARG A 649 -8.43 -18.48 -1.77
C ARG A 649 -8.93 -17.03 -1.82
N ARG A 650 -8.08 -16.11 -2.29
CA ARG A 650 -8.36 -14.67 -2.33
C ARG A 650 -8.83 -14.20 -3.70
N TRP A 651 -8.24 -14.76 -4.76
CA TRP A 651 -8.46 -14.28 -6.11
C TRP A 651 -8.93 -15.40 -7.02
N LYS A 652 -9.97 -15.09 -7.81
CA LYS A 652 -10.40 -15.97 -8.90
C LYS A 652 -9.48 -15.76 -10.10
N ALA A 653 -9.10 -16.84 -10.77
CA ALA A 653 -8.48 -16.75 -12.09
C ALA A 653 -9.47 -16.10 -13.05
N GLU A 654 -9.02 -15.09 -13.77
CA GLU A 654 -9.78 -14.46 -14.85
C GLU A 654 -9.38 -15.09 -16.20
N PRO A 655 -10.30 -15.17 -17.18
CA PRO A 655 -9.96 -15.66 -18.51
C PRO A 655 -8.91 -14.76 -19.17
N GLU A 656 -9.06 -13.44 -19.04
CA GLU A 656 -8.16 -12.41 -19.59
C GLU A 656 -7.92 -11.29 -18.57
N PRO A 657 -6.80 -10.54 -18.66
CA PRO A 657 -6.52 -9.42 -17.76
C PRO A 657 -7.55 -8.28 -17.88
N THR A 658 -7.86 -7.64 -16.74
CA THR A 658 -8.81 -6.53 -16.62
C THR A 658 -8.18 -5.37 -15.84
N GLN A 659 -8.69 -4.14 -15.96
CA GLN A 659 -8.14 -2.98 -15.22
C GLN A 659 -7.93 -3.26 -13.71
N GLU A 660 -8.85 -4.02 -13.10
CA GLU A 660 -8.81 -4.41 -11.68
C GLU A 660 -7.75 -5.48 -11.35
N SER A 661 -7.33 -6.26 -12.34
CA SER A 661 -6.33 -7.31 -12.19
C SER A 661 -4.92 -6.89 -12.62
N PHE A 662 -4.66 -5.61 -12.92
CA PHE A 662 -3.34 -5.12 -13.34
C PHE A 662 -2.22 -5.58 -12.40
N ASN A 663 -2.38 -5.35 -11.10
CA ASN A 663 -1.39 -5.71 -10.09
C ASN A 663 -1.51 -7.17 -9.59
N ARG A 664 -2.36 -7.99 -10.21
CA ARG A 664 -2.43 -9.44 -9.89
C ARG A 664 -1.40 -10.20 -10.71
N ASN A 665 -0.86 -11.27 -10.13
CA ASN A 665 0.10 -12.14 -10.81
C ASN A 665 -0.57 -12.93 -11.94
N ALA A 666 0.21 -13.38 -12.92
CA ALA A 666 -0.24 -14.13 -14.11
C ALA A 666 -1.20 -15.28 -13.75
N TYR A 667 -0.84 -16.08 -12.74
CA TYR A 667 -1.66 -17.16 -12.19
C TYR A 667 -2.97 -16.73 -11.50
N ASN A 668 -3.37 -15.45 -11.56
CA ASN A 668 -4.68 -14.97 -11.12
C ASN A 668 -5.45 -14.22 -12.21
N LYS A 669 -4.87 -13.97 -13.39
CA LYS A 669 -5.50 -13.13 -14.42
C LYS A 669 -5.39 -13.64 -15.86
N SER A 670 -4.81 -14.82 -16.04
CA SER A 670 -4.77 -15.54 -17.32
C SER A 670 -5.06 -17.02 -17.04
N LEU A 671 -6.13 -17.55 -17.64
CA LEU A 671 -6.48 -18.96 -17.50
C LEU A 671 -5.37 -19.86 -18.09
N GLU A 672 -4.79 -19.49 -19.22
CA GLU A 672 -3.70 -20.23 -19.84
C GLU A 672 -2.47 -20.32 -18.93
N SER A 673 -2.10 -19.22 -18.26
CA SER A 673 -1.01 -19.20 -17.30
C SER A 673 -1.30 -20.10 -16.08
N VAL A 674 -2.57 -20.18 -15.66
CA VAL A 674 -3.01 -21.08 -14.58
C VAL A 674 -2.88 -22.54 -14.99
N LEU A 675 -3.38 -22.89 -16.18
CA LEU A 675 -3.31 -24.26 -16.70
C LEU A 675 -1.85 -24.70 -16.87
N TRP A 676 -0.99 -23.84 -17.41
CA TRP A 676 0.45 -24.09 -17.47
C TRP A 676 1.04 -24.35 -16.08
N LEU A 677 0.80 -23.47 -15.09
CA LEU A 677 1.33 -23.64 -13.74
C LEU A 677 0.89 -24.96 -13.09
N ILE A 678 -0.37 -25.37 -13.28
CA ILE A 678 -0.90 -26.64 -12.78
C ILE A 678 -0.20 -27.82 -13.45
N THR A 679 -0.10 -27.81 -14.78
CA THR A 679 0.54 -28.88 -15.56
C THR A 679 2.00 -29.04 -15.18
N ARG A 680 2.76 -27.94 -15.11
CA ARG A 680 4.16 -27.97 -14.69
C ARG A 680 4.33 -28.47 -13.25
N CYS A 681 3.47 -28.03 -12.34
CA CYS A 681 3.48 -28.53 -10.97
C CYS A 681 3.28 -30.04 -10.90
N HIS A 682 2.38 -30.59 -11.72
CA HIS A 682 2.16 -32.03 -11.81
C HIS A 682 3.40 -32.76 -12.33
N VAL A 683 3.95 -32.30 -13.46
CA VAL A 683 5.14 -32.90 -14.09
C VAL A 683 6.35 -32.90 -13.17
N LEU A 684 6.56 -31.83 -12.38
CA LEU A 684 7.69 -31.74 -11.44
C LEU A 684 7.54 -32.59 -10.18
N LEU A 685 6.33 -33.11 -9.90
CA LEU A 685 6.05 -33.98 -8.77
C LEU A 685 6.04 -35.48 -9.15
N GLU A 686 6.07 -35.80 -10.44
CA GLU A 686 6.28 -37.18 -10.95
C GLU A 686 7.78 -37.49 -10.95
#